data_AF-A0A357IVB5-F1
#
_entry.id   AF-A0A357IVB5-F1
#
_cell.length_a   1.000
_cell.length_b   1.000
_cell.length_c   1.000
_cell.angle_alpha   90.00
_cell.angle_beta   90.00
_cell.angle_gamma   90.00
#
_symmetry.space_group_name_H-M   'P 1'
#
loop_
_entity.id
_entity.type
_entity.pdbx_description
1 polymer ?
#
loop_
_entity_poly.entity_id
_entity_poly.type
_entity_poly.pdbx_seq_one_letter_code
_entity_poly.pdbx_strand_id
1 'polypeptide(L)'
;MSLSGRAKNSAAAEDIFKYRRTSSKRTVAGRWSIILAFCFAGILIPAMVSSQEFPVFRIKEEKARQHFQKGLGFYNRQNYVAAREFFYKALDVHPYFHLARRYLGDSYYYSGDYNGALEQWSYLQEVSRGAYPTVGERLSILEFHLNQYSDAGEQSFLRKYDSSSFRRVRLDYPVDVAVDSSNNQYLINYRDPGIVQVSADGSLMNEFKGPFYDSLEGPIAGIMHKDLLYVADYDGDQIQVFRTSGGRTLAFGQTGSGEGQFRGPSGLTVESEYLFVTDAGNSRVQKFDLEGNYLQTLRPSEARFQQPSGITGDGKGILYVSDRKASAIYVIDVDGNLLDTISHPLLKEPRGLHYNEGKVWIADERSGVLSLNPSSGDVQELAEIRDFDDKPVNWNRVFSVKTDSRNSLLIADYGAHEIVMTTPEAYKRSGLNVKVQKVDLNEFPVVGLFVQAETRDGQPLPGLSRREIFIYENDRRIGGARTDNMKPFQKRTNIVVVKENSEILRKKGLDEMIPSVLEPMIAPLTVVDRFKLIRSGDQSRVIYEGRERKQILKLMSEGDTGDRPSLGLSTFFGLSELVSEIGPRGLVLVVSGALPEETFAPYGIDKLVQYARAQKIQIHVVSFEQDAELTELYRSLAERTSGEYLRAFDETRVKNLYSNIRKHEDNRYIITYDSLADDALRDRYVDVRVEVHFQNTSGVGDAGFFVPAEE
;
A
#
# COMPACT_ATOMS: atom_id res chain seq x y z
N MET A 1 -30.58 -45.39 -1.21
CA MET A 1 -29.41 -46.10 -1.78
C MET A 1 -28.64 -45.12 -2.65
N SER A 2 -27.35 -44.95 -2.34
CA SER A 2 -26.20 -44.38 -3.10
C SER A 2 -26.38 -43.13 -3.99
N LEU A 3 -25.78 -41.96 -3.72
CA LEU A 3 -24.36 -41.53 -3.67
C LEU A 3 -23.64 -41.32 -5.02
N SER A 4 -22.88 -40.19 -5.03
CA SER A 4 -21.78 -39.73 -5.91
C SER A 4 -22.17 -38.83 -7.10
N GLY A 5 -21.49 -37.70 -7.39
CA GLY A 5 -20.36 -37.06 -6.73
C GLY A 5 -19.70 -35.96 -7.60
N ARG A 6 -19.42 -34.81 -6.98
CA ARG A 6 -18.33 -33.83 -7.19
C ARG A 6 -18.15 -33.07 -8.53
N ALA A 7 -18.70 -31.85 -8.53
CA ALA A 7 -18.03 -30.54 -8.58
C ALA A 7 -16.63 -30.39 -9.22
N LYS A 8 -16.60 -29.58 -10.29
CA LYS A 8 -15.44 -28.86 -10.85
C LYS A 8 -15.12 -27.63 -9.99
N ASN A 9 -13.85 -27.42 -9.64
CA ASN A 9 -13.30 -26.15 -9.17
C ASN A 9 -11.81 -26.10 -9.54
N SER A 10 -11.45 -25.43 -10.64
CA SER A 10 -10.04 -25.12 -10.99
C SER A 10 -9.89 -23.95 -11.97
N ALA A 11 -10.74 -22.91 -11.90
CA ALA A 11 -10.70 -21.80 -12.87
C ALA A 11 -9.97 -20.54 -12.38
N ALA A 12 -9.07 -20.63 -11.39
CA ALA A 12 -8.39 -19.47 -10.82
C ALA A 12 -6.87 -19.42 -11.10
N ALA A 13 -6.29 -20.41 -11.77
CA ALA A 13 -4.85 -20.48 -12.06
C ALA A 13 -4.46 -20.16 -13.52
N GLU A 14 -5.41 -20.16 -14.46
CA GLU A 14 -5.09 -20.03 -15.91
C GLU A 14 -4.78 -18.61 -16.40
N ASP A 15 -5.07 -17.56 -15.62
CA ASP A 15 -4.96 -16.18 -16.11
C ASP A 15 -3.54 -15.57 -15.99
N ILE A 16 -2.62 -16.21 -15.27
CA ILE A 16 -1.22 -15.73 -15.14
C ILE A 16 -0.32 -16.24 -16.28
N PHE A 17 -0.71 -17.30 -16.99
CA PHE A 17 0.17 -18.02 -17.91
C PHE A 17 -0.02 -17.73 -19.41
N LYS A 18 -0.86 -16.75 -19.80
CA LYS A 18 -1.16 -16.45 -21.22
C LYS A 18 -0.25 -15.43 -21.92
N TYR A 19 0.85 -14.97 -21.31
CA TYR A 19 1.85 -14.13 -21.99
C TYR A 19 3.12 -14.91 -22.35
N ARG A 20 2.99 -15.88 -23.26
CA ARG A 20 4.15 -16.46 -23.96
C ARG A 20 3.77 -16.87 -25.38
N ARG A 21 3.85 -15.94 -26.34
CA ARG A 21 4.12 -16.21 -27.77
C ARG A 21 4.15 -14.90 -28.57
N THR A 22 5.34 -14.48 -29.00
CA THR A 22 5.66 -14.14 -30.41
C THR A 22 7.12 -13.68 -30.58
N SER A 23 7.86 -14.49 -31.36
CA SER A 23 8.95 -14.13 -32.31
C SER A 23 10.24 -13.45 -31.78
N SER A 24 11.44 -13.68 -32.30
CA SER A 24 12.00 -14.65 -33.25
C SER A 24 13.53 -14.61 -33.14
N LYS A 25 14.17 -15.69 -33.59
CA LYS A 25 15.62 -15.91 -33.66
C LYS A 25 16.32 -14.87 -34.55
N ARG A 26 17.48 -14.36 -34.13
CA ARG A 26 18.64 -14.11 -35.00
C ARG A 26 19.95 -14.31 -34.24
N THR A 27 20.69 -15.31 -34.68
CA THR A 27 22.11 -15.57 -34.43
C THR A 27 22.98 -14.72 -35.35
N VAL A 28 23.98 -14.01 -34.83
CA VAL A 28 25.27 -13.75 -35.51
C VAL A 28 26.37 -13.68 -34.44
N ALA A 29 27.43 -14.45 -34.65
CA ALA A 29 28.68 -14.44 -33.89
C ALA A 29 29.68 -13.44 -34.51
N GLY A 30 30.56 -12.83 -33.69
CA GLY A 30 31.75 -12.16 -34.24
C GLY A 30 32.48 -11.13 -33.37
N ARG A 31 33.38 -11.64 -32.50
CA ARG A 31 34.74 -11.15 -32.13
C ARG A 31 35.03 -9.73 -31.57
N TRP A 32 35.61 -9.77 -30.36
CA TRP A 32 36.81 -9.09 -29.79
C TRP A 32 37.03 -7.57 -29.93
N SER A 33 37.18 -6.90 -28.78
CA SER A 33 38.26 -5.93 -28.51
C SER A 33 38.50 -5.80 -26.99
N ILE A 34 39.77 -5.72 -26.62
CA ILE A 34 40.36 -5.85 -25.27
C ILE A 34 40.66 -4.45 -24.70
N ILE A 35 40.77 -4.37 -23.37
CA ILE A 35 41.55 -3.42 -22.53
C ILE A 35 40.77 -2.20 -21.98
N LEU A 36 40.47 -2.23 -20.66
CA LEU A 36 41.29 -1.52 -19.66
C LEU A 36 40.97 -2.02 -18.24
N ALA A 37 42.01 -2.52 -17.58
CA ALA A 37 42.01 -2.95 -16.19
C ALA A 37 42.18 -1.72 -15.28
N PHE A 38 41.36 -1.62 -14.23
CA PHE A 38 41.69 -0.83 -13.05
C PHE A 38 41.55 -1.71 -11.81
N CYS A 39 42.67 -1.83 -11.11
CA CYS A 39 42.85 -2.61 -9.90
C CYS A 39 41.99 -2.07 -8.76
N PHE A 40 41.02 -2.86 -8.30
CA PHE A 40 40.59 -2.81 -6.90
C PHE A 40 41.19 -4.02 -6.20
N ALA A 41 42.29 -3.79 -5.48
CA ALA A 41 42.74 -4.70 -4.44
C ALA A 41 41.78 -4.57 -3.25
N GLY A 42 40.58 -5.13 -3.42
CA GLY A 42 39.70 -5.44 -2.31
C GLY A 42 40.18 -6.76 -1.71
N ILE A 43 40.53 -6.74 -0.43
CA ILE A 43 40.71 -7.95 0.36
C ILE A 43 39.41 -8.74 0.24
N LEU A 44 39.43 -9.81 -0.56
CA LEU A 44 38.43 -10.87 -0.56
C LEU A 44 38.47 -11.51 0.83
N ILE A 45 37.71 -10.95 1.77
CA ILE A 45 37.17 -11.78 2.85
C ILE A 45 36.15 -12.65 2.13
N PRO A 46 36.35 -13.98 2.01
CA PRO A 46 35.28 -14.82 1.54
C PRO A 46 34.14 -14.64 2.54
N ALA A 47 33.01 -14.11 2.09
CA ALA A 47 31.78 -14.29 2.82
C ALA A 47 31.63 -15.81 2.97
N MET A 48 31.93 -16.32 4.16
CA MET A 48 31.52 -17.66 4.56
C MET A 48 30.00 -17.60 4.57
N VAL A 49 29.42 -17.93 3.42
CA VAL A 49 28.01 -18.22 3.30
C VAL A 49 27.83 -19.57 3.99
N SER A 50 27.31 -19.52 5.21
CA SER A 50 26.84 -20.70 5.93
C SER A 50 25.56 -21.17 5.25
N SER A 51 25.68 -21.99 4.20
CA SER A 51 24.54 -22.76 3.71
C SER A 51 24.06 -23.63 4.87
N GLN A 52 22.83 -23.42 5.36
CA GLN A 52 22.23 -24.39 6.26
C GLN A 52 22.02 -25.68 5.49
N GLU A 53 22.95 -26.63 5.61
CA GLU A 53 22.71 -27.98 5.16
C GLU A 53 21.46 -28.50 5.88
N PHE A 54 20.49 -28.98 5.09
CA PHE A 54 19.31 -29.66 5.62
C PHE A 54 19.77 -30.76 6.61
N PRO A 55 19.12 -30.92 7.78
CA PRO A 55 19.57 -31.93 8.75
C PRO A 55 19.63 -33.31 8.09
N VAL A 56 20.71 -34.05 8.30
CA VAL A 56 20.75 -35.47 7.92
C VAL A 56 19.85 -36.23 8.90
N PHE A 57 18.60 -36.46 8.50
CA PHE A 57 17.61 -37.18 9.32
C PHE A 57 18.04 -38.63 9.52
N ARG A 58 18.14 -39.06 10.78
CA ARG A 58 18.29 -40.48 11.10
C ARG A 58 16.97 -41.21 10.77
N ILE A 59 17.01 -42.52 10.61
CA ILE A 59 15.82 -43.37 10.33
C ILE A 59 14.67 -43.10 11.33
N LYS A 60 14.99 -42.77 12.59
CA LYS A 60 14.00 -42.46 13.64
C LYS A 60 13.37 -41.05 13.52
N GLU A 61 14.00 -40.13 12.80
CA GLU A 61 13.60 -38.73 12.64
C GLU A 61 12.87 -38.47 11.31
N GLU A 62 12.71 -39.50 10.48
CA GLU A 62 11.96 -39.49 9.22
C GLU A 62 10.50 -39.03 9.40
N LYS A 63 9.89 -39.36 10.55
CA LYS A 63 8.55 -38.87 10.91
C LYS A 63 8.52 -37.34 11.11
N ALA A 64 9.56 -36.75 11.69
CA ALA A 64 9.64 -35.30 11.86
C ALA A 64 9.69 -34.60 10.50
N ARG A 65 10.46 -35.17 9.55
CA ARG A 65 10.53 -34.70 8.15
C ARG A 65 9.16 -34.74 7.46
N GLN A 66 8.41 -35.84 7.60
CA GLN A 66 7.06 -35.95 7.04
C GLN A 66 6.06 -34.95 7.64
N HIS A 67 6.13 -34.73 8.96
CA HIS A 67 5.32 -33.71 9.62
C HIS A 67 5.67 -32.31 9.12
N PHE A 68 6.96 -32.00 8.99
CA PHE A 68 7.43 -30.73 8.44
C PHE A 68 6.96 -30.51 6.99
N GLN A 69 7.10 -31.50 6.10
CA GLN A 69 6.62 -31.41 4.72
C GLN A 69 5.12 -31.12 4.64
N LYS A 70 4.31 -31.81 5.47
CA LYS A 70 2.87 -31.54 5.57
C LYS A 70 2.59 -30.13 6.09
N GLY A 71 3.32 -29.71 7.13
CA GLY A 71 3.22 -28.35 7.67
C GLY A 71 3.53 -27.29 6.63
N LEU A 72 4.62 -27.46 5.87
CA LEU A 72 5.00 -26.56 4.79
C LEU A 72 3.95 -26.52 3.67
N GLY A 73 3.31 -27.65 3.35
CA GLY A 73 2.19 -27.71 2.41
C GLY A 73 0.94 -26.95 2.87
N PHE A 74 0.67 -26.86 4.18
CA PHE A 74 -0.38 -26.00 4.72
C PHE A 74 0.05 -24.54 4.78
N TYR A 75 1.31 -24.27 5.14
CA TYR A 75 1.91 -22.93 5.18
C TYR A 75 1.86 -22.27 3.80
N ASN A 76 2.25 -22.99 2.74
CA ASN A 76 2.18 -22.52 1.36
C ASN A 76 0.74 -22.42 0.81
N ARG A 77 -0.25 -23.00 1.50
CA ARG A 77 -1.67 -22.72 1.27
C ARG A 77 -2.21 -21.61 2.18
N GLN A 78 -1.32 -20.97 2.92
CA GLN A 78 -1.59 -19.92 3.92
C GLN A 78 -2.58 -20.34 5.00
N ASN A 79 -2.68 -21.65 5.27
CA ASN A 79 -3.41 -22.21 6.41
C ASN A 79 -2.42 -22.36 7.58
N TYR A 80 -2.07 -21.22 8.19
CA TYR A 80 -1.05 -21.16 9.23
C TYR A 80 -1.45 -21.90 10.51
N VAL A 81 -2.74 -21.97 10.83
CA VAL A 81 -3.24 -22.73 12.00
C VAL A 81 -2.94 -24.21 11.82
N ALA A 82 -3.28 -24.81 10.67
CA ALA A 82 -2.96 -26.20 10.40
C ALA A 82 -1.44 -26.42 10.31
N ALA A 83 -0.71 -25.51 9.65
CA ALA A 83 0.74 -25.59 9.53
C ALA A 83 1.43 -25.67 10.90
N ARG A 84 1.01 -24.80 11.83
CA ARG A 84 1.48 -24.76 13.22
C ARG A 84 1.37 -26.10 13.92
N GLU A 85 0.23 -26.78 13.82
CA GLU A 85 0.01 -28.10 14.43
C GLU A 85 0.99 -29.16 13.90
N PHE A 86 1.31 -29.11 12.61
CA PHE A 86 2.26 -30.03 12.00
C PHE A 86 3.72 -29.70 12.35
N PHE A 87 4.09 -28.42 12.43
CA PHE A 87 5.42 -28.03 12.89
C PHE A 87 5.64 -28.38 14.36
N TYR A 88 4.63 -28.22 15.21
CA TYR A 88 4.68 -28.67 16.60
C TYR A 88 4.92 -30.19 16.68
N LYS A 89 4.18 -30.99 15.90
CA LYS A 89 4.41 -32.45 15.82
C LYS A 89 5.81 -32.82 15.31
N ALA A 90 6.38 -32.03 14.41
CA ALA A 90 7.76 -32.24 13.97
C ALA A 90 8.76 -32.00 15.12
N LEU A 91 8.55 -30.95 15.92
CA LEU A 91 9.39 -30.64 17.09
C LEU A 91 9.20 -31.60 18.25
N ASP A 92 8.01 -32.16 18.43
CA ASP A 92 7.75 -33.21 19.43
C ASP A 92 8.60 -34.47 19.16
N VAL A 93 8.79 -34.79 17.88
CA VAL A 93 9.67 -35.90 17.45
C VAL A 93 11.15 -35.49 17.46
N HIS A 94 11.47 -34.28 17.00
CA HIS A 94 12.84 -33.76 16.95
C HIS A 94 12.94 -32.30 17.47
N PRO A 95 13.16 -32.09 18.79
CA PRO A 95 13.09 -30.76 19.42
C PRO A 95 14.10 -29.72 18.91
N TYR A 96 15.21 -30.19 18.34
CA TYR A 96 16.29 -29.36 17.76
C TYR A 96 16.11 -29.13 16.26
N PHE A 97 14.94 -29.44 15.68
CA PHE A 97 14.64 -29.14 14.28
C PHE A 97 14.42 -27.64 14.07
N HIS A 98 15.51 -26.88 14.00
CA HIS A 98 15.48 -25.42 13.96
C HIS A 98 14.62 -24.85 12.82
N LEU A 99 14.64 -25.47 11.63
CA LEU A 99 13.81 -25.06 10.50
C LEU A 99 12.31 -25.21 10.80
N ALA A 100 11.89 -26.32 11.41
CA ALA A 100 10.50 -26.50 11.84
C ALA A 100 10.09 -25.44 12.88
N ARG A 101 10.99 -25.09 13.80
CA ARG A 101 10.76 -24.02 14.78
C ARG A 101 10.65 -22.64 14.16
N ARG A 102 11.49 -22.35 13.16
CA ARG A 102 11.42 -21.10 12.38
C ARG A 102 10.02 -20.94 11.76
N TYR A 103 9.55 -21.96 11.04
CA TYR A 103 8.21 -21.93 10.42
C TYR A 103 7.07 -21.99 11.44
N LEU A 104 7.29 -22.59 12.61
CA LEU A 104 6.33 -22.54 13.71
C LEU A 104 6.13 -21.11 14.21
N GLY A 105 7.21 -20.36 14.45
CA GLY A 105 7.16 -18.95 14.83
C GLY A 105 6.42 -18.09 13.80
N ASP A 106 6.71 -18.30 12.52
CA ASP A 106 5.98 -17.63 11.43
C ASP A 106 4.49 -17.96 11.43
N SER A 107 4.14 -19.23 11.66
CA SER A 107 2.76 -19.67 11.70
C SER A 107 2.00 -19.04 12.87
N TYR A 108 2.65 -18.85 14.02
CA TYR A 108 2.10 -18.08 15.14
C TYR A 108 1.88 -16.61 14.76
N TYR A 109 2.90 -15.95 14.18
CA TYR A 109 2.82 -14.55 13.77
C TYR A 109 1.67 -14.32 12.77
N TYR A 110 1.63 -15.11 11.70
CA TYR A 110 0.62 -14.98 10.65
C TYR A 110 -0.78 -15.39 11.08
N SER A 111 -0.95 -16.11 12.20
CA SER A 111 -2.27 -16.41 12.78
C SER A 111 -2.66 -15.47 13.93
N GLY A 112 -1.90 -14.39 14.13
CA GLY A 112 -2.20 -13.35 15.13
C GLY A 112 -1.87 -13.74 16.57
N ASP A 113 -0.92 -14.64 16.77
CA ASP A 113 -0.42 -15.05 18.09
C ASP A 113 1.02 -14.56 18.26
N TYR A 114 1.16 -13.27 18.55
CA TYR A 114 2.47 -12.62 18.59
C TYR A 114 3.35 -13.12 19.74
N ASN A 115 2.75 -13.48 20.89
CA ASN A 115 3.48 -14.03 22.03
C ASN A 115 4.08 -15.39 21.69
N GLY A 116 3.31 -16.27 21.05
CA GLY A 116 3.83 -17.55 20.56
C GLY A 116 4.96 -17.36 19.53
N ALA A 117 4.83 -16.37 18.64
CA ALA A 117 5.89 -16.05 17.67
C ALA A 117 7.18 -15.58 18.35
N LEU A 118 7.08 -14.64 19.30
CA LEU A 118 8.20 -14.15 20.09
C LEU A 118 8.91 -15.29 20.83
N GLU A 119 8.15 -16.16 21.49
CA GLU A 119 8.74 -17.30 22.21
C GLU A 119 9.56 -18.19 21.28
N GLN A 120 9.00 -18.58 20.12
CA GLN A 120 9.67 -19.47 19.19
C GLN A 120 10.90 -18.83 18.54
N TRP A 121 10.80 -17.56 18.15
CA TRP A 121 11.88 -16.84 17.52
C TRP A 121 13.01 -16.50 18.50
N SER A 122 12.70 -16.05 19.72
CA SER A 122 13.69 -15.76 20.76
C SER A 122 14.49 -17.00 21.14
N TYR A 123 13.78 -18.12 21.35
CA TYR A 123 14.43 -19.41 21.58
C TYR A 123 15.36 -19.76 20.40
N LEU A 124 14.86 -19.64 19.16
CA LEU A 124 15.64 -19.99 17.98
C LEU A 124 16.89 -19.10 17.82
N GLN A 125 16.77 -17.80 18.11
CA GLN A 125 17.87 -16.85 18.07
C GLN A 125 18.98 -17.24 19.06
N GLU A 126 18.61 -17.65 20.27
CA GLU A 126 19.54 -18.09 21.31
C GLU A 126 20.27 -19.38 20.92
N VAL A 127 19.53 -20.40 20.47
CA VAL A 127 20.11 -21.73 20.22
C VAL A 127 20.84 -21.85 18.88
N SER A 128 20.44 -21.08 17.87
CA SER A 128 21.01 -21.19 16.51
C SER A 128 22.31 -20.39 16.32
N ARG A 129 22.72 -19.58 17.31
CA ARG A 129 23.92 -18.74 17.27
C ARG A 129 24.03 -17.90 15.99
N GLY A 130 22.89 -17.38 15.51
CA GLY A 130 22.82 -16.53 14.32
C GLY A 130 22.72 -17.28 12.99
N ALA A 131 22.50 -18.60 12.98
CA ALA A 131 22.30 -19.35 11.74
C ALA A 131 21.05 -18.92 10.95
N TYR A 132 20.06 -18.30 11.63
CA TYR A 132 18.85 -17.74 11.01
C TYR A 132 18.81 -16.20 11.18
N PRO A 133 19.59 -15.43 10.42
CA PRO A 133 19.71 -13.98 10.61
C PRO A 133 18.38 -13.23 10.44
N THR A 134 17.47 -13.73 9.60
CA THR A 134 16.14 -13.16 9.39
C THR A 134 15.25 -13.24 10.64
N VAL A 135 15.52 -14.18 11.56
CA VAL A 135 14.75 -14.33 12.81
C VAL A 135 15.04 -13.17 13.77
N GLY A 136 16.31 -12.75 13.87
CA GLY A 136 16.69 -11.59 14.67
C GLY A 136 16.06 -10.30 14.17
N GLU A 137 16.00 -10.11 12.85
CA GLU A 137 15.31 -8.98 12.23
C GLU A 137 13.81 -8.98 12.56
N ARG A 138 13.13 -10.12 12.39
CA ARG A 138 11.71 -10.29 12.73
C ARG A 138 11.39 -10.00 14.19
N LEU A 139 12.21 -10.50 15.12
CA LEU A 139 12.09 -10.18 16.54
C LEU A 139 12.15 -8.68 16.78
N SER A 140 13.19 -8.04 16.25
CA SER A 140 13.41 -6.60 16.44
C SER A 140 12.26 -5.74 15.88
N ILE A 141 11.62 -6.18 14.80
CA ILE A 141 10.48 -5.51 14.19
C ILE A 141 9.21 -5.75 15.00
N LEU A 142 8.98 -7.00 15.44
CA LEU A 142 7.82 -7.33 16.27
C LEU A 142 7.86 -6.61 17.62
N GLU A 143 9.01 -6.58 18.29
CA GLU A 143 9.24 -5.80 19.50
C GLU A 143 9.03 -4.29 19.27
N PHE A 144 9.51 -3.77 18.13
CA PHE A 144 9.28 -2.38 17.75
C PHE A 144 7.77 -2.07 17.59
N HIS A 145 7.01 -2.94 16.92
CA HIS A 145 5.55 -2.78 16.77
C HIS A 145 4.80 -2.88 18.09
N LEU A 146 5.30 -3.66 19.05
CA LEU A 146 4.71 -3.76 20.39
C LEU A 146 5.01 -2.53 21.26
N ASN A 147 6.15 -1.87 21.05
CA ASN A 147 6.60 -0.74 21.86
C ASN A 147 6.20 0.65 21.32
N GLN A 148 5.44 0.73 20.21
CA GLN A 148 4.89 1.96 19.58
C GLN A 148 5.87 3.16 19.52
N TYR A 149 7.03 2.97 18.89
CA TYR A 149 7.89 4.11 18.53
C TYR A 149 7.46 4.70 17.19
N SER A 150 6.80 5.86 17.22
CA SER A 150 6.52 6.69 16.04
C SER A 150 7.54 7.81 15.99
N ASP A 151 8.63 7.62 15.26
CA ASP A 151 9.69 8.62 15.09
C ASP A 151 9.56 9.33 13.73
N ALA A 152 8.47 10.08 13.57
CA ALA A 152 8.06 10.71 12.31
C ALA A 152 8.46 12.21 12.21
N GLY A 153 9.35 12.70 13.07
CA GLY A 153 9.62 14.14 13.18
C GLY A 153 10.69 14.66 12.21
N GLU A 154 11.85 14.02 12.18
CA GLU A 154 13.03 14.57 11.51
C GLU A 154 13.18 14.05 10.07
N GLN A 155 13.34 14.98 9.15
CA GLN A 155 13.58 14.73 7.74
C GLN A 155 15.08 14.80 7.46
N SER A 156 15.55 13.97 6.54
CA SER A 156 16.97 13.87 6.21
C SER A 156 17.16 13.77 4.70
N PHE A 157 18.26 14.30 4.16
CA PHE A 157 18.48 14.30 2.71
C PHE A 157 18.54 12.88 2.15
N LEU A 158 17.79 12.61 1.09
CA LEU A 158 17.76 11.31 0.43
C LEU A 158 18.42 11.37 -0.95
N ARG A 159 18.04 12.36 -1.76
CA ARG A 159 18.49 12.48 -3.15
C ARG A 159 18.25 13.89 -3.68
N LYS A 160 18.94 14.22 -4.76
CA LYS A 160 18.61 15.36 -5.63
C LYS A 160 18.42 14.93 -7.09
N TYR A 161 17.50 15.59 -7.80
CA TYR A 161 17.45 15.62 -9.26
C TYR A 161 17.76 17.01 -9.80
N ASP A 162 18.63 17.08 -10.79
CA ASP A 162 19.02 18.27 -11.54
C ASP A 162 19.28 17.90 -13.02
N SER A 163 19.65 18.87 -13.86
CA SER A 163 19.98 18.63 -15.28
C SER A 163 21.16 17.67 -15.53
N SER A 164 21.93 17.30 -14.50
CA SER A 164 23.00 16.28 -14.60
C SER A 164 22.50 14.87 -14.27
N SER A 165 21.35 14.75 -13.61
CA SER A 165 20.81 13.48 -13.10
C SER A 165 20.36 12.53 -14.20
N PHE A 166 19.97 13.07 -15.35
CA PHE A 166 19.41 12.31 -16.46
C PHE A 166 20.08 12.66 -17.78
N ARG A 167 20.55 11.65 -18.49
CA ARG A 167 21.19 11.85 -19.80
C ARG A 167 20.15 12.36 -20.81
N ARG A 168 20.40 13.53 -21.40
CA ARG A 168 19.57 14.20 -22.43
C ARG A 168 18.23 14.76 -21.94
N VAL A 169 17.97 14.75 -20.64
CA VAL A 169 16.82 15.43 -20.05
C VAL A 169 17.32 16.70 -19.37
N ARG A 170 16.63 17.81 -19.63
CA ARG A 170 16.91 19.10 -18.99
C ARG A 170 15.86 19.36 -17.93
N LEU A 171 16.29 19.47 -16.67
CA LEU A 171 15.45 19.83 -15.52
C LEU A 171 15.69 21.30 -15.17
N ASP A 172 15.33 22.17 -16.10
CA ASP A 172 15.46 23.61 -15.90
C ASP A 172 14.15 24.18 -15.39
N TYR A 173 14.19 24.69 -14.15
CA TYR A 173 13.03 25.26 -13.45
C TYR A 173 11.92 24.23 -13.21
N PRO A 174 12.21 23.17 -12.41
CA PRO A 174 11.15 22.29 -11.93
C PRO A 174 10.19 23.10 -11.06
N VAL A 175 8.89 22.88 -11.25
CA VAL A 175 7.83 23.66 -10.58
C VAL A 175 6.96 22.82 -9.68
N ASP A 176 6.81 21.53 -10.00
CA ASP A 176 6.03 20.61 -9.19
C ASP A 176 6.45 19.16 -9.42
N VAL A 177 5.99 18.27 -8.54
CA VAL A 177 6.14 16.83 -8.66
C VAL A 177 4.78 16.19 -8.42
N ALA A 178 4.39 15.19 -9.20
CA ALA A 178 3.28 14.31 -8.83
C ALA A 178 3.81 12.92 -8.49
N VAL A 179 3.11 12.18 -7.62
CA VAL A 179 3.53 10.83 -7.18
C VAL A 179 2.36 9.87 -7.35
N ASP A 180 2.58 8.73 -8.00
CA ASP A 180 1.56 7.67 -8.14
C ASP A 180 1.58 6.65 -7.00
N SER A 181 0.63 5.71 -6.96
CA SER A 181 0.56 4.68 -5.91
C SER A 181 1.75 3.73 -5.90
N SER A 182 2.54 3.72 -6.97
CA SER A 182 3.80 2.97 -7.07
C SER A 182 5.02 3.78 -6.66
N ASN A 183 4.84 4.98 -6.08
CA ASN A 183 5.90 5.95 -5.80
C ASN A 183 6.71 6.38 -7.03
N ASN A 184 6.19 6.19 -8.26
CA ASN A 184 6.81 6.83 -9.42
C ASN A 184 6.51 8.32 -9.38
N GLN A 185 7.49 9.10 -9.81
CA GLN A 185 7.56 10.54 -9.67
C GLN A 185 7.44 11.17 -11.06
N TYR A 186 6.63 12.22 -11.17
CA TYR A 186 6.39 12.96 -12.41
C TYR A 186 6.89 14.38 -12.19
N LEU A 187 8.11 14.66 -12.63
CA LEU A 187 8.78 15.95 -12.44
C LEU A 187 8.27 16.91 -13.52
N ILE A 188 7.66 18.01 -13.11
CA ILE A 188 7.02 18.98 -14.01
C ILE A 188 7.94 20.18 -14.20
N ASN A 189 8.24 20.51 -15.45
CA ASN A 189 9.12 21.62 -15.81
C ASN A 189 8.35 22.73 -16.51
N TYR A 190 8.61 23.98 -16.12
CA TYR A 190 7.93 25.13 -16.70
C TYR A 190 8.61 25.69 -17.96
N ARG A 191 9.94 25.92 -17.96
CA ARG A 191 10.64 26.60 -19.08
C ARG A 191 10.99 25.70 -20.26
N ASP A 192 11.18 24.41 -20.00
CA ASP A 192 11.25 23.37 -21.04
C ASP A 192 10.01 22.49 -20.84
N PRO A 193 8.83 22.97 -21.28
CA PRO A 193 7.53 22.43 -20.89
C PRO A 193 7.48 20.93 -21.12
N GLY A 194 7.22 20.19 -20.05
CA GLY A 194 7.17 18.75 -20.12
C GLY A 194 7.19 18.09 -18.76
N ILE A 195 7.02 16.77 -18.81
CA ILE A 195 6.97 15.92 -17.63
C ILE A 195 8.02 14.83 -17.77
N VAL A 196 8.87 14.69 -16.77
CA VAL A 196 9.86 13.61 -16.68
C VAL A 196 9.33 12.57 -15.71
N GLN A 197 9.11 11.35 -16.19
CA GLN A 197 8.68 10.24 -15.35
C GLN A 197 9.88 9.45 -14.85
N VAL A 198 9.96 9.28 -13.54
CA VAL A 198 11.04 8.62 -12.82
C VAL A 198 10.44 7.55 -11.92
N SER A 199 11.05 6.37 -11.85
CA SER A 199 10.57 5.31 -10.94
C SER A 199 10.90 5.63 -9.49
N ALA A 200 10.28 4.89 -8.56
CA ALA A 200 10.52 5.05 -7.13
C ALA A 200 12.00 4.95 -6.75
N ASP A 201 12.80 4.14 -7.44
CA ASP A 201 14.25 4.02 -7.22
C ASP A 201 15.08 5.20 -7.78
N GLY A 202 14.48 6.12 -8.55
CA GLY A 202 15.16 7.24 -9.22
C GLY A 202 15.59 7.01 -10.65
N SER A 203 15.26 5.85 -11.23
CA SER A 203 15.60 5.58 -12.62
C SER A 203 14.67 6.33 -13.57
N LEU A 204 15.22 6.92 -14.63
CA LEU A 204 14.41 7.52 -15.70
C LEU A 204 13.53 6.45 -16.38
N MET A 205 12.23 6.71 -16.49
CA MET A 205 11.27 5.85 -17.17
C MET A 205 10.84 6.42 -18.52
N ASN A 206 10.35 7.66 -18.54
CA ASN A 206 9.77 8.27 -19.73
C ASN A 206 9.88 9.81 -19.69
N GLU A 207 9.63 10.45 -20.83
CA GLU A 207 9.56 11.92 -20.96
C GLU A 207 8.36 12.28 -21.85
N PHE A 208 7.41 13.05 -21.30
CA PHE A 208 6.22 13.50 -22.03
C PHE A 208 6.54 14.83 -22.70
N LYS A 209 7.29 14.78 -23.81
CA LYS A 209 7.68 15.96 -24.62
C LYS A 209 7.70 15.67 -26.12
N GLY A 210 7.53 16.73 -26.92
CA GLY A 210 7.69 16.68 -28.38
C GLY A 210 6.42 16.29 -29.13
N PRO A 211 6.45 16.17 -30.47
CA PRO A 211 5.27 16.13 -31.35
C PRO A 211 4.38 14.88 -31.19
N PHE A 212 4.83 13.89 -30.42
CA PHE A 212 4.06 12.69 -30.09
C PHE A 212 3.23 12.84 -28.81
N TYR A 213 3.40 13.95 -28.10
CA TYR A 213 2.62 14.36 -26.94
C TYR A 213 2.03 15.75 -27.23
N ASP A 214 0.76 15.98 -26.88
CA ASP A 214 0.19 17.32 -26.98
C ASP A 214 1.03 18.29 -26.13
N SER A 215 1.44 19.42 -26.71
CA SER A 215 2.42 20.31 -26.08
C SER A 215 1.80 21.03 -24.89
N LEU A 216 2.44 20.89 -23.73
CA LEU A 216 2.27 21.82 -22.61
C LEU A 216 2.93 23.16 -23.00
N GLU A 217 2.33 24.28 -22.64
CA GLU A 217 2.87 25.60 -22.93
C GLU A 217 3.69 26.15 -21.76
N GLY A 218 3.22 25.94 -20.53
CA GLY A 218 3.87 26.38 -19.31
C GLY A 218 3.21 25.72 -18.10
N PRO A 219 3.44 24.41 -17.87
CA PRO A 219 2.80 23.69 -16.77
C PRO A 219 3.36 24.17 -15.44
N ILE A 220 2.51 24.33 -14.42
CA ILE A 220 2.91 24.88 -13.11
C ILE A 220 2.59 23.96 -11.93
N ALA A 221 1.62 23.06 -12.08
CA ALA A 221 1.19 22.15 -11.02
C ALA A 221 0.66 20.83 -11.61
N GLY A 222 0.77 19.75 -10.85
CA GLY A 222 0.14 18.48 -11.23
C GLY A 222 -0.16 17.56 -10.06
N ILE A 223 -1.19 16.73 -10.25
CA ILE A 223 -1.66 15.78 -9.25
C ILE A 223 -1.98 14.43 -9.89
N MET A 224 -1.73 13.35 -9.15
CA MET A 224 -2.14 12.01 -9.53
C MET A 224 -3.53 11.69 -8.96
N HIS A 225 -4.42 11.17 -9.80
CA HIS A 225 -5.69 10.59 -9.38
C HIS A 225 -6.01 9.38 -10.25
N LYS A 226 -6.12 8.17 -9.66
CA LYS A 226 -6.47 6.91 -10.34
C LYS A 226 -5.68 6.65 -11.64
N ASP A 227 -4.36 6.70 -11.56
CA ASP A 227 -3.43 6.54 -12.71
C ASP A 227 -3.56 7.60 -13.82
N LEU A 228 -4.22 8.72 -13.54
CA LEU A 228 -4.24 9.89 -14.41
C LEU A 228 -3.46 11.04 -13.75
N LEU A 229 -2.63 11.68 -14.54
CA LEU A 229 -1.89 12.88 -14.16
C LEU A 229 -2.65 14.10 -14.69
N TYR A 230 -3.25 14.88 -13.79
CA TYR A 230 -3.86 16.16 -14.10
C TYR A 230 -2.81 17.25 -13.97
N VAL A 231 -2.73 18.13 -14.95
CA VAL A 231 -1.70 19.17 -15.06
C VAL A 231 -2.35 20.52 -15.33
N ALA A 232 -2.02 21.51 -14.53
CA ALA A 232 -2.40 22.89 -14.77
C ALA A 232 -1.37 23.50 -15.70
N ASP A 233 -1.77 23.69 -16.96
CA ASP A 233 -0.98 24.34 -17.99
C ASP A 233 -1.23 25.85 -17.89
N TYR A 234 -0.40 26.52 -17.10
CA TYR A 234 -0.60 27.90 -16.66
C TYR A 234 -0.62 28.88 -17.83
N ASP A 235 0.36 28.78 -18.73
CA ASP A 235 0.45 29.66 -19.90
C ASP A 235 -0.60 29.31 -20.97
N GLY A 236 -1.00 28.04 -21.04
CA GLY A 236 -2.03 27.57 -21.97
C GLY A 236 -3.48 27.78 -21.51
N ASP A 237 -3.70 28.35 -20.31
CA ASP A 237 -5.03 28.58 -19.70
C ASP A 237 -5.94 27.32 -19.69
N GLN A 238 -5.35 26.14 -19.51
CA GLN A 238 -6.06 24.87 -19.62
C GLN A 238 -5.59 23.86 -18.58
N ILE A 239 -6.44 22.88 -18.30
CA ILE A 239 -6.07 21.67 -17.58
C ILE A 239 -5.90 20.55 -18.59
N GLN A 240 -4.76 19.87 -18.56
CA GLN A 240 -4.47 18.73 -19.40
C GLN A 240 -4.35 17.47 -18.54
N VAL A 241 -4.90 16.35 -19.02
CA VAL A 241 -4.90 15.07 -18.29
C VAL A 241 -4.18 14.01 -19.11
N PHE A 242 -3.24 13.30 -18.49
CA PHE A 242 -2.40 12.29 -19.14
C PHE A 242 -2.55 10.94 -18.46
N ARG A 243 -2.38 9.84 -19.21
CA ARG A 243 -2.14 8.52 -18.61
C ARG A 243 -0.72 8.43 -18.07
N THR A 244 -0.50 7.63 -17.03
CA THR A 244 0.87 7.30 -16.53
C THR A 244 1.76 6.64 -17.58
N SER A 245 1.17 5.98 -18.58
CA SER A 245 1.87 5.42 -19.75
C SER A 245 2.29 6.50 -20.78
N GLY A 246 1.88 7.73 -20.58
CA GLY A 246 1.93 8.82 -21.55
C GLY A 246 0.65 8.91 -22.41
N GLY A 247 0.54 10.04 -23.11
CA GLY A 247 -0.60 10.38 -23.98
C GLY A 247 -1.71 11.10 -23.25
N ARG A 248 -2.20 12.20 -23.85
CA ARG A 248 -3.27 13.02 -23.30
C ARG A 248 -4.62 12.32 -23.46
N THR A 249 -5.44 12.35 -22.43
CA THR A 249 -6.80 11.78 -22.40
C THR A 249 -7.87 12.85 -22.52
N LEU A 250 -7.61 14.02 -21.94
CA LEU A 250 -8.56 15.12 -21.83
C LEU A 250 -7.79 16.44 -21.77
N ALA A 251 -8.37 17.48 -22.36
CA ALA A 251 -7.98 18.87 -22.11
C ALA A 251 -9.25 19.72 -22.05
N PHE A 252 -9.31 20.64 -21.11
CA PHE A 252 -10.43 21.59 -20.98
C PHE A 252 -9.94 22.90 -20.37
N GLY A 253 -10.74 23.95 -20.55
CA GLY A 253 -10.32 25.31 -20.28
C GLY A 253 -9.91 26.05 -21.54
N GLN A 254 -10.04 27.36 -21.46
CA GLN A 254 -9.57 28.31 -22.46
C GLN A 254 -9.39 29.67 -21.79
N THR A 255 -8.60 30.55 -22.39
CA THR A 255 -8.41 31.92 -21.90
C THR A 255 -9.75 32.64 -21.73
N GLY A 256 -9.98 33.19 -20.54
CA GLY A 256 -11.14 34.03 -20.25
C GLY A 256 -11.48 34.10 -18.76
N SER A 257 -12.66 34.67 -18.47
CA SER A 257 -13.16 34.87 -17.11
C SER A 257 -14.54 34.26 -16.87
N GLY A 258 -15.13 33.65 -17.91
CA GLY A 258 -16.40 32.93 -17.84
C GLY A 258 -16.30 31.60 -17.09
N GLU A 259 -17.41 30.87 -17.05
CA GLU A 259 -17.50 29.53 -16.47
C GLU A 259 -16.62 28.55 -17.25
N GLY A 260 -15.78 27.78 -16.54
CA GLY A 260 -14.86 26.82 -17.14
C GLY A 260 -13.70 27.44 -17.94
N GLN A 261 -13.60 28.78 -17.99
CA GLN A 261 -12.47 29.50 -18.58
C GLN A 261 -11.44 29.82 -17.50
N PHE A 262 -10.17 30.00 -17.88
CA PHE A 262 -9.09 30.29 -16.94
C PHE A 262 -8.26 31.50 -17.36
N ARG A 263 -7.56 32.07 -16.38
CA ARG A 263 -6.42 32.96 -16.59
C ARG A 263 -5.33 32.58 -15.61
N GLY A 264 -4.38 31.75 -16.04
CA GLY A 264 -3.31 31.21 -15.21
C GLY A 264 -3.82 30.23 -14.15
N PRO A 265 -4.37 29.06 -14.54
CA PRO A 265 -4.69 28.00 -13.58
C PRO A 265 -3.40 27.57 -12.87
N SER A 266 -3.39 27.61 -11.53
CA SER A 266 -2.16 27.61 -10.73
C SER A 266 -1.98 26.40 -9.82
N GLY A 267 -3.07 25.78 -9.40
CA GLY A 267 -3.07 24.72 -8.40
C GLY A 267 -4.27 23.81 -8.58
N LEU A 268 -4.09 22.53 -8.25
CA LEU A 268 -5.07 21.47 -8.47
C LEU A 268 -5.17 20.58 -7.24
N THR A 269 -6.39 20.16 -6.90
CA THR A 269 -6.62 19.03 -5.99
C THR A 269 -7.87 18.28 -6.42
N VAL A 270 -7.91 16.96 -6.15
CA VAL A 270 -9.16 16.19 -6.20
C VAL A 270 -9.64 15.97 -4.78
N GLU A 271 -10.88 16.35 -4.49
CA GLU A 271 -11.52 16.17 -3.19
C GLU A 271 -12.94 15.68 -3.42
N SER A 272 -13.36 14.63 -2.71
CA SER A 272 -14.70 14.05 -2.84
C SER A 272 -15.12 13.76 -4.30
N GLU A 273 -14.18 13.28 -5.13
CA GLU A 273 -14.36 12.97 -6.56
C GLU A 273 -14.65 14.18 -7.46
N TYR A 274 -14.36 15.39 -6.99
CA TYR A 274 -14.39 16.62 -7.79
C TYR A 274 -12.99 17.21 -7.92
N LEU A 275 -12.71 17.82 -9.08
CA LEU A 275 -11.48 18.56 -9.30
C LEU A 275 -11.68 20.03 -8.92
N PHE A 276 -10.80 20.55 -8.09
CA PHE A 276 -10.76 21.97 -7.73
C PHE A 276 -9.50 22.61 -8.29
N VAL A 277 -9.68 23.76 -8.94
CA VAL A 277 -8.63 24.48 -9.65
C VAL A 277 -8.56 25.91 -9.14
N THR A 278 -7.40 26.34 -8.66
CA THR A 278 -7.15 27.77 -8.39
C THR A 278 -6.87 28.49 -9.70
N ASP A 279 -7.60 29.57 -9.94
CA ASP A 279 -7.51 30.41 -11.14
C ASP A 279 -6.93 31.76 -10.72
N ALA A 280 -5.59 31.85 -10.76
CA ALA A 280 -4.83 32.91 -10.11
C ALA A 280 -5.15 34.29 -10.69
N GLY A 281 -5.30 34.38 -12.02
CA GLY A 281 -5.53 35.64 -12.72
C GLY A 281 -6.98 36.14 -12.65
N ASN A 282 -7.93 35.26 -12.32
CA ASN A 282 -9.33 35.63 -12.06
C ASN A 282 -9.69 35.64 -10.56
N SER A 283 -8.73 35.41 -9.68
CA SER A 283 -8.88 35.45 -8.22
C SER A 283 -10.06 34.58 -7.74
N ARG A 284 -10.07 33.30 -8.11
CA ARG A 284 -11.13 32.34 -7.73
C ARG A 284 -10.60 30.91 -7.61
N VAL A 285 -11.45 30.04 -7.08
CA VAL A 285 -11.37 28.59 -7.28
C VAL A 285 -12.54 28.14 -8.14
N GLN A 286 -12.32 27.17 -9.02
CA GLN A 286 -13.38 26.54 -9.82
C GLN A 286 -13.44 25.04 -9.53
N LYS A 287 -14.66 24.50 -9.45
CA LYS A 287 -15.00 23.10 -9.21
C LYS A 287 -15.49 22.47 -10.51
N PHE A 288 -14.96 21.29 -10.81
CA PHE A 288 -15.27 20.50 -11.99
C PHE A 288 -15.58 19.05 -11.61
N ASP A 289 -16.31 18.33 -12.45
CA ASP A 289 -16.25 16.87 -12.43
C ASP A 289 -14.92 16.37 -13.03
N LEU A 290 -14.68 15.06 -12.96
CA LEU A 290 -13.42 14.47 -13.45
C LEU A 290 -13.36 14.39 -14.99
N GLU A 291 -14.48 14.61 -15.67
CA GLU A 291 -14.64 14.73 -17.11
C GLU A 291 -14.36 16.15 -17.63
N GLY A 292 -14.12 17.11 -16.74
CA GLY A 292 -13.76 18.50 -17.08
C GLY A 292 -14.95 19.43 -17.29
N ASN A 293 -16.17 19.02 -16.93
CA ASN A 293 -17.34 19.89 -16.97
C ASN A 293 -17.32 20.82 -15.75
N TYR A 294 -17.48 22.12 -16.00
CA TYR A 294 -17.59 23.12 -14.95
C TYR A 294 -18.87 22.90 -14.13
N LEU A 295 -18.74 22.99 -12.80
CA LEU A 295 -19.85 22.84 -11.87
C LEU A 295 -20.11 24.12 -11.08
N GLN A 296 -19.06 24.76 -10.56
CA GLN A 296 -19.22 25.88 -9.63
C GLN A 296 -17.97 26.76 -9.56
N THR A 297 -18.16 28.06 -9.34
CA THR A 297 -17.08 28.97 -8.94
C THR A 297 -17.18 29.21 -7.44
N LEU A 298 -16.06 29.02 -6.73
CA LEU A 298 -15.94 29.30 -5.30
C LEU A 298 -15.24 30.66 -5.12
N ARG A 299 -16.03 31.61 -4.60
CA ARG A 299 -15.57 32.93 -4.15
C ARG A 299 -16.28 33.23 -2.84
N PRO A 300 -15.80 32.69 -1.70
CA PRO A 300 -16.41 32.98 -0.41
C PRO A 300 -16.44 34.49 -0.23
N SER A 301 -17.59 35.10 0.06
CA SER A 301 -17.74 36.56 0.14
C SER A 301 -16.84 37.21 1.19
N GLU A 302 -16.43 36.43 2.20
CA GLU A 302 -15.52 36.81 3.27
C GLU A 302 -14.05 36.57 2.90
N ALA A 303 -13.76 35.70 1.92
CA ALA A 303 -12.42 35.44 1.40
C ALA A 303 -12.11 36.38 0.23
N ARG A 304 -11.19 37.31 0.44
CA ARG A 304 -10.69 38.20 -0.62
C ARG A 304 -9.49 37.59 -1.32
N PHE A 305 -9.74 36.56 -2.13
CA PHE A 305 -8.70 36.03 -3.02
C PHE A 305 -8.08 37.17 -3.84
N GLN A 306 -6.76 37.27 -3.79
CA GLN A 306 -5.96 38.21 -4.56
C GLN A 306 -5.16 37.48 -5.63
N GLN A 307 -4.49 36.39 -5.25
CA GLN A 307 -3.77 35.51 -6.16
C GLN A 307 -3.73 34.08 -5.58
N PRO A 308 -4.85 33.34 -5.65
CA PRO A 308 -4.89 31.96 -5.19
C PRO A 308 -3.95 31.12 -6.05
N SER A 309 -3.13 30.30 -5.41
CA SER A 309 -1.94 29.70 -6.06
C SER A 309 -1.88 28.19 -5.91
N GLY A 310 -1.93 27.66 -4.70
CA GLY A 310 -2.02 26.23 -4.43
C GLY A 310 -3.29 25.87 -3.69
N ILE A 311 -3.67 24.61 -3.80
CA ILE A 311 -4.84 24.04 -3.14
C ILE A 311 -4.58 22.59 -2.77
N THR A 312 -5.09 22.14 -1.62
CA THR A 312 -5.07 20.73 -1.20
C THR A 312 -6.32 20.41 -0.39
N GLY A 313 -6.86 19.19 -0.56
CA GLY A 313 -7.93 18.65 0.27
C GLY A 313 -7.41 17.76 1.40
N ASP A 314 -8.19 17.60 2.48
CA ASP A 314 -7.87 16.70 3.59
C ASP A 314 -8.49 15.30 3.48
N GLY A 315 -9.24 15.02 2.42
CA GLY A 315 -9.99 13.79 2.19
C GLY A 315 -11.30 13.70 2.99
N LYS A 316 -11.64 14.73 3.77
CA LYS A 316 -12.87 14.83 4.58
C LYS A 316 -13.76 15.99 4.13
N GLY A 317 -13.46 16.58 2.96
CA GLY A 317 -14.22 17.67 2.38
C GLY A 317 -13.76 19.08 2.80
N ILE A 318 -12.57 19.21 3.41
CA ILE A 318 -11.97 20.51 3.73
C ILE A 318 -10.84 20.80 2.74
N LEU A 319 -10.83 22.02 2.20
CA LEU A 319 -9.85 22.51 1.25
C LEU A 319 -9.03 23.65 1.88
N TYR A 320 -7.72 23.60 1.69
CA TYR A 320 -6.78 24.66 2.05
C TYR A 320 -6.30 25.33 0.77
N VAL A 321 -6.45 26.65 0.67
CA VAL A 321 -6.09 27.45 -0.51
C VAL A 321 -5.04 28.49 -0.10
N SER A 322 -3.84 28.41 -0.66
CA SER A 322 -2.80 29.41 -0.45
C SER A 322 -3.04 30.60 -1.36
N ASP A 323 -2.93 31.80 -0.81
CA ASP A 323 -2.97 33.04 -1.58
C ASP A 323 -1.63 33.77 -1.44
N ARG A 324 -0.89 33.81 -2.55
CA ARG A 324 0.47 34.33 -2.57
C ARG A 324 0.52 35.83 -2.26
N LYS A 325 -0.47 36.60 -2.71
CA LYS A 325 -0.51 38.06 -2.49
C LYS A 325 -1.12 38.43 -1.15
N ALA A 326 -2.07 37.64 -0.66
CA ALA A 326 -2.63 37.85 0.66
C ALA A 326 -1.71 37.35 1.79
N SER A 327 -0.66 36.57 1.48
CA SER A 327 0.25 35.95 2.45
C SER A 327 -0.50 35.13 3.50
N ALA A 328 -1.53 34.40 3.07
CA ALA A 328 -2.45 33.66 3.92
C ALA A 328 -2.88 32.34 3.29
N ILE A 329 -3.44 31.45 4.11
CA ILE A 329 -4.11 30.23 3.68
C ILE A 329 -5.58 30.31 4.09
N TYR A 330 -6.48 30.16 3.14
CA TYR A 330 -7.92 30.10 3.37
C TYR A 330 -8.36 28.65 3.53
N VAL A 331 -9.16 28.36 4.55
CA VAL A 331 -9.74 27.05 4.80
C VAL A 331 -11.21 27.11 4.40
N ILE A 332 -11.61 26.34 3.40
CA ILE A 332 -12.97 26.33 2.86
C ILE A 332 -13.52 24.90 2.79
N ASP A 333 -14.83 24.73 2.75
CA ASP A 333 -15.43 23.43 2.42
C ASP A 333 -15.55 23.22 0.89
N VAL A 334 -15.95 22.02 0.48
CA VAL A 334 -16.17 21.64 -0.93
C VAL A 334 -17.30 22.42 -1.64
N ASP A 335 -18.13 23.15 -0.90
CA ASP A 335 -19.21 23.98 -1.42
C ASP A 335 -18.82 25.47 -1.51
N GLY A 336 -17.66 25.83 -0.98
CA GLY A 336 -17.06 27.16 -1.05
C GLY A 336 -17.36 28.06 0.13
N ASN A 337 -17.83 27.52 1.26
CA ASN A 337 -17.99 28.30 2.48
C ASN A 337 -16.63 28.49 3.15
N LEU A 338 -16.35 29.71 3.62
CA LEU A 338 -15.14 29.99 4.41
C LEU A 338 -15.31 29.43 5.82
N LEU A 339 -14.35 28.63 6.25
CA LEU A 339 -14.31 28.02 7.58
C LEU A 339 -13.28 28.73 8.47
N ASP A 340 -12.11 29.06 7.92
CA ASP A 340 -11.04 29.75 8.65
C ASP A 340 -10.08 30.49 7.70
N THR A 341 -9.27 31.40 8.24
CA THR A 341 -8.17 32.07 7.54
C THR A 341 -6.92 32.05 8.40
N ILE A 342 -5.91 31.32 7.93
CA ILE A 342 -4.64 31.14 8.62
C ILE A 342 -3.66 32.21 8.13
N SER A 343 -3.23 33.06 9.05
CA SER A 343 -2.18 34.06 8.85
C SER A 343 -1.05 33.81 9.85
N HIS A 344 0.20 33.82 9.38
CA HIS A 344 1.35 33.55 10.22
C HIS A 344 2.57 34.36 9.75
N PRO A 345 3.46 34.84 10.64
CA PRO A 345 4.65 35.61 10.23
C PRO A 345 5.56 34.92 9.22
N LEU A 346 5.58 33.58 9.22
CA LEU A 346 6.36 32.78 8.27
C LEU A 346 5.72 32.69 6.87
N LEU A 347 4.41 32.94 6.73
CA LEU A 347 3.74 32.97 5.44
C LEU A 347 4.06 34.31 4.77
N LYS A 348 4.90 34.27 3.73
CA LYS A 348 5.32 35.46 2.97
C LYS A 348 4.75 35.40 1.57
N GLU A 349 5.01 34.32 0.85
CA GLU A 349 4.50 34.05 -0.49
C GLU A 349 4.18 32.56 -0.62
N PRO A 350 3.16 32.06 0.13
CA PRO A 350 2.80 30.65 0.10
C PRO A 350 2.26 30.30 -1.29
N ARG A 351 2.79 29.23 -1.89
CA ARG A 351 2.40 28.73 -3.20
C ARG A 351 1.91 27.29 -3.12
N GLY A 352 2.80 26.30 -3.15
CA GLY A 352 2.41 24.90 -3.18
C GLY A 352 1.87 24.45 -1.83
N LEU A 353 0.77 23.70 -1.85
CA LEU A 353 0.21 23.06 -0.65
C LEU A 353 0.10 21.54 -0.87
N HIS A 354 0.30 20.79 0.20
CA HIS A 354 0.12 19.34 0.20
C HIS A 354 -0.28 18.84 1.58
N TYR A 355 -1.52 18.38 1.71
CA TYR A 355 -2.00 17.73 2.93
C TYR A 355 -1.54 16.26 2.94
N ASN A 356 -1.00 15.84 4.08
CA ASN A 356 -0.66 14.45 4.33
C ASN A 356 -0.72 14.16 5.84
N GLU A 357 -1.43 13.10 6.22
CA GLU A 357 -1.50 12.59 7.61
C GLU A 357 -1.75 13.66 8.68
N GLY A 358 -2.72 14.55 8.48
CA GLY A 358 -3.07 15.57 9.48
C GLY A 358 -2.13 16.78 9.52
N LYS A 359 -1.22 16.91 8.56
CA LYS A 359 -0.30 18.05 8.40
C LYS A 359 -0.43 18.62 6.98
N VAL A 360 -0.31 19.94 6.85
CA VAL A 360 -0.21 20.61 5.54
C VAL A 360 1.23 21.07 5.34
N TRP A 361 1.90 20.54 4.33
CA TRP A 361 3.19 21.04 3.86
C TRP A 361 2.97 22.24 2.94
N ILE A 362 3.80 23.27 3.13
CA ILE A 362 3.68 24.55 2.43
C ILE A 362 5.03 24.85 1.78
N ALA A 363 5.01 25.09 0.47
CA ALA A 363 6.11 25.71 -0.25
C ALA A 363 5.88 27.23 -0.27
N ASP A 364 6.72 27.97 0.45
CA ASP A 364 6.73 29.43 0.45
C ASP A 364 7.94 29.93 -0.34
N GLU A 365 7.70 30.82 -1.32
CA GLU A 365 8.74 31.30 -2.23
C GLU A 365 9.88 32.07 -1.51
N ARG A 366 9.62 32.60 -0.30
CA ARG A 366 10.61 33.35 0.48
C ARG A 366 11.04 32.65 1.77
N SER A 367 10.15 31.91 2.42
CA SER A 367 10.45 31.23 3.69
C SER A 367 10.91 29.78 3.51
N GLY A 368 10.85 29.22 2.30
CA GLY A 368 11.24 27.84 2.03
C GLY A 368 10.11 26.86 2.33
N VAL A 369 10.45 25.72 2.95
CA VAL A 369 9.46 24.67 3.26
C VAL A 369 8.94 24.86 4.69
N LEU A 370 7.62 24.94 4.84
CA LEU A 370 6.94 25.04 6.13
C LEU A 370 6.00 23.84 6.33
N SER A 371 5.63 23.61 7.58
CA SER A 371 4.53 22.71 7.95
C SER A 371 3.51 23.42 8.81
N LEU A 372 2.24 23.17 8.53
CA LEU A 372 1.08 23.65 9.27
C LEU A 372 0.37 22.47 9.93
N ASN A 373 0.08 22.58 11.22
CA ASN A 373 -0.81 21.66 11.93
C ASN A 373 -2.24 22.25 11.94
N PRO A 374 -3.18 21.72 11.15
CA PRO A 374 -4.51 22.31 11.01
C PRO A 374 -5.33 22.36 12.29
N SER A 375 -5.11 21.42 13.22
CA SER A 375 -5.85 21.37 14.50
C SER A 375 -5.44 22.49 15.46
N SER A 376 -4.21 22.99 15.33
CA SER A 376 -3.65 24.02 16.21
C SER A 376 -3.42 25.37 15.53
N GLY A 377 -3.37 25.40 14.20
CA GLY A 377 -2.95 26.56 13.41
C GLY A 377 -1.44 26.85 13.45
N ASP A 378 -0.65 26.02 14.14
CA ASP A 378 0.79 26.23 14.29
C ASP A 378 1.54 26.01 12.97
N VAL A 379 2.47 26.92 12.65
CA VAL A 379 3.27 26.91 11.42
C VAL A 379 4.75 26.95 11.78
N GLN A 380 5.50 25.96 11.30
CA GLN A 380 6.93 25.79 11.59
C GLN A 380 7.74 25.62 10.31
N GLU A 381 8.97 26.12 10.30
CA GLU A 381 9.93 25.84 9.23
C GLU A 381 10.40 24.39 9.27
N LEU A 382 10.71 23.81 8.10
CA LEU A 382 11.40 22.54 8.02
C LEU A 382 12.80 22.69 8.65
N ALA A 383 13.18 21.74 9.50
CA ALA A 383 14.51 21.68 10.09
C ALA A 383 15.60 21.66 9.00
N GLU A 384 16.80 22.16 9.33
CA GLU A 384 17.93 22.21 8.39
C GLU A 384 18.22 20.82 7.80
N ILE A 385 18.18 20.74 6.47
CA ILE A 385 18.54 19.53 5.73
C ILE A 385 19.99 19.66 5.26
N ARG A 386 20.77 18.60 5.45
CA ARG A 386 22.18 18.53 5.04
C ARG A 386 22.38 17.48 3.95
N ASP A 387 23.08 17.86 2.88
CA ASP A 387 23.35 16.98 1.73
C ASP A 387 24.42 15.90 2.05
N PHE A 388 24.80 15.12 1.04
CA PHE A 388 25.81 14.07 1.21
C PHE A 388 27.22 14.60 1.54
N ASP A 389 27.50 15.87 1.27
CA ASP A 389 28.75 16.54 1.61
C ASP A 389 28.67 17.26 2.97
N ASP A 390 27.61 17.01 3.76
CA ASP A 390 27.31 17.69 5.03
C ASP A 390 27.14 19.22 4.87
N LYS A 391 26.73 19.68 3.69
CA LYS A 391 26.43 21.09 3.43
C LYS A 391 24.94 21.35 3.65
N PRO A 392 24.57 22.49 4.24
CA PRO A 392 23.17 22.87 4.37
C PRO A 392 22.55 23.08 2.98
N VAL A 393 21.38 22.49 2.76
CA VAL A 393 20.55 22.73 1.57
C VAL A 393 19.94 24.12 1.72
N ASN A 394 20.33 25.03 0.83
CA ASN A 394 19.84 26.41 0.85
C ASN A 394 18.72 26.56 -0.18
N TRP A 395 17.51 26.81 0.31
CA TRP A 395 16.34 27.00 -0.53
C TRP A 395 16.46 28.28 -1.38
N ASN A 396 16.16 28.19 -2.67
CA ASN A 396 16.18 29.30 -3.60
C ASN A 396 14.87 29.38 -4.39
N ARG A 397 13.79 29.77 -3.70
CA ARG A 397 12.42 29.87 -4.24
C ARG A 397 11.75 28.51 -4.46
N VAL A 398 11.31 27.92 -3.36
CA VAL A 398 10.54 26.68 -3.37
C VAL A 398 9.16 26.92 -3.97
N PHE A 399 8.78 26.10 -4.95
CA PHE A 399 7.47 26.18 -5.59
C PHE A 399 6.49 25.10 -5.15
N SER A 400 6.99 23.89 -4.87
CA SER A 400 6.14 22.81 -4.39
C SER A 400 6.85 21.91 -3.38
N VAL A 401 6.03 21.27 -2.56
CA VAL A 401 6.39 20.20 -1.64
C VAL A 401 5.30 19.15 -1.70
N LYS A 402 5.67 17.90 -1.93
CA LYS A 402 4.76 16.75 -1.99
C LYS A 402 5.32 15.60 -1.18
N THR A 403 4.49 14.62 -0.83
CA THR A 403 4.92 13.40 -0.15
C THR A 403 4.76 12.18 -1.03
N ASP A 404 5.67 11.20 -0.87
CA ASP A 404 5.44 9.82 -1.30
C ASP A 404 4.68 9.03 -0.21
N SER A 405 4.41 7.75 -0.47
CA SER A 405 3.73 6.86 0.49
C SER A 405 4.52 6.57 1.77
N ARG A 406 5.77 7.03 1.86
CA ARG A 406 6.66 6.88 3.02
C ARG A 406 6.95 8.25 3.65
N ASN A 407 6.10 9.24 3.43
CA ASN A 407 6.28 10.58 4.00
C ASN A 407 7.64 11.22 3.64
N SER A 408 8.26 10.78 2.55
CA SER A 408 9.45 11.41 1.96
C SER A 408 8.99 12.71 1.31
N LEU A 409 9.67 13.83 1.57
CA LEU A 409 9.34 15.09 0.91
C LEU A 409 10.00 15.14 -0.46
N LEU A 410 9.25 15.56 -1.48
CA LEU A 410 9.75 15.91 -2.81
C LEU A 410 9.54 17.40 -2.97
N ILE A 411 10.64 18.15 -3.02
CA ILE A 411 10.65 19.60 -2.93
C ILE A 411 11.17 20.16 -4.26
N ALA A 412 10.31 20.84 -5.00
CA ALA A 412 10.70 21.52 -6.24
C ALA A 412 11.25 22.91 -5.92
N ASP A 413 12.57 23.05 -6.03
CA ASP A 413 13.28 24.31 -5.84
C ASP A 413 13.53 24.96 -7.21
N TYR A 414 12.67 25.92 -7.54
CA TYR A 414 12.64 26.54 -8.86
C TYR A 414 13.91 27.31 -9.17
N GLY A 415 14.38 28.13 -8.22
CA GLY A 415 15.54 29.00 -8.46
C GLY A 415 16.86 28.26 -8.31
N ALA A 416 16.90 27.14 -7.58
CA ALA A 416 18.06 26.25 -7.57
C ALA A 416 18.11 25.30 -8.78
N HIS A 417 17.04 25.23 -9.59
CA HIS A 417 16.93 24.30 -10.73
C HIS A 417 17.06 22.82 -10.34
N GLU A 418 16.48 22.46 -9.20
CA GLU A 418 16.60 21.12 -8.67
C GLU A 418 15.34 20.66 -7.93
N ILE A 419 15.20 19.35 -7.81
CA ILE A 419 14.23 18.72 -6.93
C ILE A 419 15.01 18.00 -5.84
N VAL A 420 14.77 18.39 -4.59
CA VAL A 420 15.38 17.77 -3.41
C VAL A 420 14.38 16.79 -2.82
N MET A 421 14.85 15.57 -2.57
CA MET A 421 14.08 14.54 -1.89
C MET A 421 14.65 14.29 -0.49
N THR A 422 13.77 14.24 0.52
CA THR A 422 14.11 13.88 1.89
C THR A 422 13.43 12.58 2.28
N THR A 423 13.88 11.94 3.35
CA THR A 423 13.21 10.80 3.98
C THR A 423 13.18 11.00 5.49
N PRO A 424 12.14 10.51 6.19
CA PRO A 424 12.19 10.42 7.65
C PRO A 424 13.47 9.72 8.12
N GLU A 425 14.13 10.27 9.15
CA GLU A 425 15.43 9.78 9.66
C GLU A 425 15.32 8.33 10.16
N ALA A 426 14.16 7.95 10.72
CA ALA A 426 13.84 6.59 11.11
C ALA A 426 14.01 5.56 9.96
N TYR A 427 13.82 5.99 8.70
CA TYR A 427 13.94 5.14 7.54
C TYR A 427 15.36 4.99 7.01
N LYS A 428 16.29 5.91 7.32
CA LYS A 428 17.71 5.72 6.98
C LYS A 428 18.39 4.63 7.80
N ARG A 429 17.95 4.48 9.05
CA ARG A 429 18.58 3.59 10.04
C ARG A 429 17.90 2.22 10.13
N SER A 430 16.79 2.02 9.42
CA SER A 430 16.04 0.77 9.47
C SER A 430 16.25 -0.09 8.21
N GLY A 431 16.50 -1.39 8.44
CA GLY A 431 16.41 -2.40 7.40
C GLY A 431 14.98 -2.58 6.90
N LEU A 432 14.82 -3.22 5.75
CA LEU A 432 13.52 -3.52 5.16
C LEU A 432 13.00 -4.86 5.70
N ASN A 433 11.74 -4.91 6.09
CA ASN A 433 11.09 -6.16 6.45
C ASN A 433 10.60 -6.87 5.17
N VAL A 434 11.31 -7.92 4.77
CA VAL A 434 10.98 -8.72 3.58
C VAL A 434 10.39 -10.06 4.03
N LYS A 435 9.14 -10.29 3.64
CA LYS A 435 8.36 -11.47 4.02
C LYS A 435 8.00 -12.28 2.79
N VAL A 436 8.38 -13.55 2.77
CA VAL A 436 7.89 -14.50 1.76
C VAL A 436 6.74 -15.28 2.39
N GLN A 437 5.51 -14.92 2.03
CA GLN A 437 4.29 -15.47 2.66
C GLN A 437 3.93 -16.86 2.15
N LYS A 438 4.27 -17.16 0.89
CA LYS A 438 3.95 -18.42 0.22
C LYS A 438 4.94 -18.70 -0.90
N VAL A 439 5.26 -19.99 -1.05
CA VAL A 439 5.88 -20.55 -2.25
C VAL A 439 4.84 -21.36 -3.03
N ASP A 440 4.63 -21.02 -4.30
CA ASP A 440 3.75 -21.72 -5.25
C ASP A 440 4.59 -22.58 -6.20
N LEU A 441 4.23 -23.85 -6.32
CA LEU A 441 4.95 -24.87 -7.08
C LEU A 441 4.05 -25.57 -8.11
N ASN A 442 2.83 -25.04 -8.35
CA ASN A 442 1.86 -25.71 -9.25
C ASN A 442 2.37 -25.85 -10.69
N GLU A 443 3.34 -25.03 -11.10
CA GLU A 443 3.89 -24.95 -12.47
C GLU A 443 5.40 -25.23 -12.47
N PHE A 444 5.87 -26.05 -11.52
CA PHE A 444 7.28 -26.44 -11.40
C PHE A 444 7.82 -26.98 -12.75
N PRO A 445 9.03 -26.55 -13.20
CA PRO A 445 10.11 -25.88 -12.46
C PRO A 445 9.96 -24.37 -12.28
N VAL A 446 8.86 -23.76 -12.72
CA VAL A 446 8.59 -22.35 -12.43
C VAL A 446 8.10 -22.21 -10.99
N VAL A 447 8.85 -21.48 -10.17
CA VAL A 447 8.52 -21.20 -8.77
C VAL A 447 7.91 -19.81 -8.66
N GLY A 448 6.76 -19.70 -8.00
CA GLY A 448 6.12 -18.43 -7.65
C GLY A 448 6.33 -18.08 -6.18
N LEU A 449 6.82 -16.88 -5.88
CA LEU A 449 6.96 -16.35 -4.53
C LEU A 449 5.99 -15.19 -4.33
N PHE A 450 5.24 -15.22 -3.23
CA PHE A 450 4.41 -14.10 -2.79
C PHE A 450 5.19 -13.32 -1.74
N VAL A 451 5.76 -12.20 -2.15
CA VAL A 451 6.70 -11.41 -1.34
C VAL A 451 6.06 -10.10 -0.93
N GLN A 452 6.23 -9.73 0.33
CA GLN A 452 5.87 -8.42 0.84
C GLN A 452 7.14 -7.73 1.33
N ALA A 453 7.37 -6.51 0.90
CA ALA A 453 8.45 -5.67 1.38
C ALA A 453 7.86 -4.44 2.04
N GLU A 454 8.27 -4.18 3.28
CA GLU A 454 7.78 -3.05 4.07
C GLU A 454 8.92 -2.39 4.84
N THR A 455 8.75 -1.13 5.20
CA THR A 455 9.61 -0.44 6.16
C THR A 455 9.43 -1.06 7.55
N ARG A 456 10.32 -0.73 8.49
CA ARG A 456 10.28 -1.29 9.85
C ARG A 456 8.98 -0.98 10.61
N ASP A 457 8.36 0.16 10.38
CA ASP A 457 7.04 0.55 10.91
C ASP A 457 5.87 -0.09 10.16
N GLY A 458 6.14 -0.88 9.11
CA GLY A 458 5.15 -1.68 8.41
C GLY A 458 4.46 -0.97 7.26
N GLN A 459 5.01 0.15 6.77
CA GLN A 459 4.53 0.79 5.56
C GLN A 459 5.00 -0.01 4.33
N PRO A 460 4.12 -0.28 3.36
CA PRO A 460 4.50 -1.04 2.17
C PRO A 460 5.56 -0.29 1.35
N LEU A 461 6.40 -1.04 0.64
CA LEU A 461 7.31 -0.50 -0.38
C LEU A 461 6.72 -0.75 -1.76
N PRO A 462 5.93 0.19 -2.31
CA PRO A 462 5.39 0.04 -3.65
C PRO A 462 6.46 0.37 -4.71
N GLY A 463 6.26 -0.11 -5.93
CA GLY A 463 7.13 0.23 -7.09
C GLY A 463 8.44 -0.55 -7.23
N LEU A 464 8.68 -1.60 -6.45
CA LEU A 464 9.88 -2.44 -6.62
C LEU A 464 9.86 -3.15 -7.98
N SER A 465 11.01 -3.20 -8.62
CA SER A 465 11.22 -3.87 -9.90
C SER A 465 12.22 -5.02 -9.77
N ARG A 466 12.51 -5.69 -10.90
CA ARG A 466 13.55 -6.73 -10.97
C ARG A 466 14.97 -6.23 -10.67
N ARG A 467 15.18 -4.91 -10.58
CA ARG A 467 16.50 -4.31 -10.28
C ARG A 467 16.78 -4.28 -8.79
N GLU A 468 15.73 -4.15 -7.98
CA GLU A 468 15.80 -4.06 -6.53
C GLU A 468 15.70 -5.44 -5.86
N ILE A 469 15.19 -6.45 -6.57
CA ILE A 469 14.93 -7.77 -5.98
C ILE A 469 15.88 -8.84 -6.54
N PHE A 470 16.56 -9.55 -5.64
CA PHE A 470 17.46 -10.65 -5.95
C PHE A 470 17.00 -11.93 -5.27
N ILE A 471 17.04 -13.04 -6.00
CA ILE A 471 16.67 -14.36 -5.50
C ILE A 471 17.90 -15.24 -5.46
N TYR A 472 18.01 -16.04 -4.40
CA TYR A 472 19.03 -17.06 -4.25
C TYR A 472 18.35 -18.39 -3.92
N GLU A 473 18.77 -19.45 -4.59
CA GLU A 473 18.36 -20.82 -4.31
C GLU A 473 19.58 -21.60 -3.83
N ASN A 474 19.55 -22.12 -2.60
CA ASN A 474 20.71 -22.73 -1.93
C ASN A 474 21.97 -21.86 -2.09
N ASP A 475 21.83 -20.56 -1.79
CA ASP A 475 22.86 -19.52 -1.92
C ASP A 475 23.36 -19.21 -3.34
N ARG A 476 22.77 -19.82 -4.37
CA ARG A 476 23.09 -19.50 -5.77
C ARG A 476 22.14 -18.44 -6.30
N ARG A 477 22.69 -17.32 -6.76
CA ARG A 477 21.91 -16.23 -7.34
C ARG A 477 21.19 -16.69 -8.61
N ILE A 478 19.88 -16.49 -8.64
CA ILE A 478 19.02 -16.78 -9.79
C ILE A 478 18.95 -15.54 -10.69
N GLY A 479 19.20 -15.75 -11.99
CA GLY A 479 19.02 -14.74 -13.02
C GLY A 479 17.63 -14.82 -13.66
N GLY A 480 17.14 -13.71 -14.21
CA GLY A 480 15.95 -13.71 -15.06
C GLY A 480 14.60 -13.78 -14.33
N ALA A 481 14.59 -13.60 -13.01
CA ALA A 481 13.35 -13.48 -12.26
C ALA A 481 12.45 -12.36 -12.80
N ARG A 482 11.14 -12.61 -12.81
CA ARG A 482 10.11 -11.64 -13.17
C ARG A 482 9.37 -11.20 -11.92
N THR A 483 9.10 -9.91 -11.83
CA THR A 483 8.38 -9.29 -10.71
C THR A 483 7.12 -8.63 -11.23
N ASP A 484 5.98 -8.94 -10.62
CA ASP A 484 4.69 -8.27 -10.82
C ASP A 484 4.22 -7.69 -9.47
N ASN A 485 3.72 -6.46 -9.46
CA ASN A 485 3.31 -5.71 -8.26
C ASN A 485 1.80 -5.76 -8.02
N MET A 486 1.14 -6.85 -8.43
CA MET A 486 -0.29 -7.10 -8.25
C MET A 486 -1.24 -6.12 -8.95
N LYS A 487 -0.72 -5.16 -9.74
CA LYS A 487 -1.52 -4.20 -10.50
C LYS A 487 -2.68 -4.84 -11.27
N PRO A 488 -2.52 -5.98 -11.97
CA PRO A 488 -3.62 -6.64 -12.67
C PRO A 488 -4.78 -7.06 -11.75
N PHE A 489 -4.50 -7.33 -10.48
CA PHE A 489 -5.46 -7.86 -9.51
C PHE A 489 -6.11 -6.77 -8.64
N GLN A 490 -5.65 -5.52 -8.69
CA GLN A 490 -6.23 -4.43 -7.89
C GLN A 490 -7.69 -4.09 -8.24
N LYS A 491 -8.19 -4.60 -9.38
CA LYS A 491 -9.60 -4.46 -9.79
C LYS A 491 -10.54 -5.46 -9.10
N ARG A 492 -10.02 -6.52 -8.48
CA ARG A 492 -10.81 -7.53 -7.76
C ARG A 492 -10.82 -7.18 -6.27
N THR A 493 -11.97 -6.78 -5.76
CA THR A 493 -12.19 -6.57 -4.33
C THR A 493 -12.73 -7.86 -3.70
N ASN A 494 -12.15 -8.28 -2.59
CA ASN A 494 -12.54 -9.46 -1.83
C ASN A 494 -13.15 -9.02 -0.50
N ILE A 495 -14.43 -9.31 -0.30
CA ILE A 495 -15.19 -8.83 0.84
C ILE A 495 -15.78 -10.01 1.59
N VAL A 496 -15.57 -10.05 2.90
CA VAL A 496 -16.27 -10.96 3.81
C VAL A 496 -17.14 -10.12 4.73
N VAL A 497 -18.44 -10.37 4.73
CA VAL A 497 -19.37 -9.78 5.70
C VAL A 497 -19.62 -10.80 6.80
N VAL A 498 -19.35 -10.42 8.06
CA VAL A 498 -19.73 -11.17 9.24
C VAL A 498 -20.94 -10.49 9.86
N LYS A 499 -22.11 -11.12 9.78
CA LYS A 499 -23.34 -10.63 10.39
C LYS A 499 -23.49 -11.22 11.79
N GLU A 500 -23.70 -10.36 12.77
CA GLU A 500 -24.18 -10.76 14.08
C GLU A 500 -25.50 -11.55 13.96
N ASN A 501 -25.65 -12.59 14.77
CA ASN A 501 -26.87 -13.38 14.89
C ASN A 501 -27.29 -13.41 16.35
N SER A 502 -27.96 -12.37 16.81
CA SER A 502 -28.37 -12.22 18.21
C SER A 502 -29.87 -11.98 18.33
N GLU A 503 -30.43 -12.28 19.51
CA GLU A 503 -31.80 -11.87 19.81
C GLU A 503 -31.97 -10.35 19.84
N ILE A 504 -30.89 -9.58 20.03
CA ILE A 504 -30.94 -8.12 20.12
C ILE A 504 -31.32 -7.53 18.77
N LEU A 505 -30.65 -7.97 17.68
CA LEU A 505 -30.99 -7.53 16.32
C LEU A 505 -32.46 -7.81 16.00
N ARG A 506 -32.96 -9.00 16.33
CA ARG A 506 -34.35 -9.38 16.08
C ARG A 506 -35.34 -8.60 16.93
N LYS A 507 -35.15 -8.54 18.26
CA LYS A 507 -36.09 -7.86 19.19
C LYS A 507 -36.19 -6.36 18.90
N LYS A 508 -35.10 -5.74 18.44
CA LYS A 508 -35.06 -4.33 18.03
C LYS A 508 -35.51 -4.11 16.56
N GLY A 509 -35.85 -5.17 15.81
CA GLY A 509 -36.25 -5.07 14.39
C GLY A 509 -35.11 -4.67 13.44
N LEU A 510 -33.86 -4.72 13.89
CA LEU A 510 -32.70 -4.27 13.13
C LEU A 510 -32.38 -5.21 11.96
N ASP A 511 -32.71 -6.50 12.07
CA ASP A 511 -32.55 -7.47 10.98
C ASP A 511 -33.30 -7.07 9.70
N GLU A 512 -34.44 -6.39 9.85
CA GLU A 512 -35.24 -5.88 8.72
C GLU A 512 -34.59 -4.63 8.08
N MET A 513 -33.76 -3.91 8.83
CA MET A 513 -33.08 -2.68 8.38
C MET A 513 -31.71 -2.95 7.76
N ILE A 514 -31.03 -4.05 8.13
CA ILE A 514 -29.71 -4.40 7.59
C ILE A 514 -29.67 -4.38 6.05
N PRO A 515 -30.67 -4.94 5.33
CA PRO A 515 -30.66 -4.90 3.87
C PRO A 515 -30.64 -3.48 3.29
N SER A 516 -31.43 -2.54 3.83
CA SER A 516 -31.43 -1.16 3.32
C SER A 516 -30.14 -0.43 3.66
N VAL A 517 -29.57 -0.69 4.84
CA VAL A 517 -28.30 -0.09 5.27
C VAL A 517 -27.13 -0.55 4.40
N LEU A 518 -27.03 -1.85 4.09
CA LEU A 518 -25.88 -2.41 3.37
C LEU A 518 -26.04 -2.43 1.85
N GLU A 519 -27.25 -2.18 1.33
CA GLU A 519 -27.48 -2.12 -0.11
C GLU A 519 -26.50 -1.18 -0.84
N PRO A 520 -26.21 0.04 -0.36
CA PRO A 520 -25.30 0.95 -1.05
C PRO A 520 -23.87 0.42 -1.15
N MET A 521 -23.44 -0.41 -0.20
CA MET A 521 -22.13 -1.07 -0.21
C MET A 521 -22.09 -2.28 -1.16
N ILE A 522 -23.22 -2.98 -1.33
CA ILE A 522 -23.33 -4.19 -2.18
C ILE A 522 -23.57 -3.82 -3.65
N ALA A 523 -24.28 -2.72 -3.91
CA ALA A 523 -24.66 -2.29 -5.25
C ALA A 523 -23.48 -2.14 -6.24
N PRO A 524 -22.28 -1.67 -5.84
CA PRO A 524 -21.14 -1.50 -6.73
C PRO A 524 -20.36 -2.79 -7.06
N LEU A 525 -20.71 -3.94 -6.47
CA LEU A 525 -19.99 -5.20 -6.70
C LEU A 525 -19.95 -5.56 -8.20
N THR A 526 -18.75 -5.88 -8.68
CA THR A 526 -18.48 -6.16 -10.09
C THR A 526 -18.36 -7.66 -10.36
N VAL A 527 -18.18 -8.03 -11.64
CA VAL A 527 -18.04 -9.45 -12.02
C VAL A 527 -16.72 -10.09 -11.61
N VAL A 528 -15.71 -9.30 -11.25
CA VAL A 528 -14.41 -9.83 -10.81
C VAL A 528 -14.32 -9.97 -9.30
N ASP A 529 -15.24 -9.32 -8.56
CA ASP A 529 -15.26 -9.27 -7.10
C ASP A 529 -15.68 -10.61 -6.49
N ARG A 530 -15.21 -10.84 -5.25
CA ARG A 530 -15.57 -11.99 -4.42
C ARG A 530 -16.26 -11.49 -3.16
N PHE A 531 -17.43 -12.05 -2.88
CA PHE A 531 -18.21 -11.71 -1.71
C PHE A 531 -18.64 -12.99 -0.98
N LYS A 532 -18.42 -13.02 0.33
CA LYS A 532 -18.87 -14.09 1.21
C LYS A 532 -19.64 -13.50 2.37
N LEU A 533 -20.75 -14.14 2.74
CA LEU A 533 -21.54 -13.81 3.93
C LEU A 533 -21.38 -14.91 4.96
N ILE A 534 -20.97 -14.52 6.16
CA ILE A 534 -20.83 -15.37 7.33
C ILE A 534 -21.88 -14.94 8.34
N ARG A 535 -22.53 -15.93 8.93
CA ARG A 535 -23.42 -15.71 10.08
C ARG A 535 -22.69 -16.09 11.36
N SER A 536 -22.71 -15.20 12.34
CA SER A 536 -22.15 -15.48 13.66
C SER A 536 -22.96 -16.54 14.40
N GLY A 537 -22.31 -17.41 15.15
CA GLY A 537 -22.95 -18.50 15.90
C GLY A 537 -21.91 -19.42 16.52
N ASP A 538 -22.36 -20.52 17.14
CA ASP A 538 -21.51 -21.52 17.80
C ASP A 538 -20.53 -22.19 16.80
N GLN A 539 -20.96 -22.35 15.55
CA GLN A 539 -20.12 -22.75 14.42
C GLN A 539 -20.25 -21.74 13.28
N SER A 540 -19.26 -20.86 13.16
CA SER A 540 -19.20 -19.89 12.06
C SER A 540 -19.13 -20.62 10.72
N ARG A 541 -20.00 -20.24 9.79
CA ARG A 541 -20.06 -20.83 8.44
C ARG A 541 -20.36 -19.77 7.39
N VAL A 542 -19.80 -19.98 6.20
CA VAL A 542 -20.20 -19.24 5.01
C VAL A 542 -21.61 -19.69 4.62
N ILE A 543 -22.57 -18.78 4.67
CA ILE A 543 -23.96 -19.04 4.27
C ILE A 543 -24.24 -18.60 2.83
N TYR A 544 -23.35 -17.78 2.26
CA TYR A 544 -23.41 -17.36 0.88
C TYR A 544 -22.03 -17.07 0.32
N GLU A 545 -21.79 -17.51 -0.90
CA GLU A 545 -20.65 -17.12 -1.73
C GLU A 545 -21.18 -16.82 -3.12
N GLY A 546 -20.99 -15.58 -3.57
CA GLY A 546 -21.56 -15.10 -4.83
C GLY A 546 -21.79 -13.59 -4.81
N ARG A 547 -22.47 -13.08 -5.84
CA ARG A 547 -22.65 -11.63 -6.05
C ARG A 547 -24.10 -11.23 -6.30
N GLU A 548 -25.03 -12.17 -6.21
CA GLU A 548 -26.43 -11.92 -6.48
C GLU A 548 -27.02 -11.07 -5.36
N ARG A 549 -27.13 -9.77 -5.62
CA ARG A 549 -27.59 -8.77 -4.66
C ARG A 549 -28.89 -9.16 -3.94
N LYS A 550 -29.90 -9.62 -4.68
CA LYS A 550 -31.19 -10.04 -4.07
C LYS A 550 -31.00 -11.19 -3.08
N GLN A 551 -30.14 -12.15 -3.42
CA GLN A 551 -29.86 -13.29 -2.56
C GLN A 551 -29.04 -12.89 -1.33
N ILE A 552 -28.04 -12.02 -1.49
CA ILE A 552 -27.25 -11.46 -0.38
C ILE A 552 -28.18 -10.78 0.63
N LEU A 553 -28.98 -9.80 0.16
CA LEU A 553 -29.87 -9.01 1.00
C LEU A 553 -30.93 -9.88 1.70
N LYS A 554 -31.48 -10.86 0.99
CA LYS A 554 -32.41 -11.84 1.57
C LYS A 554 -31.75 -12.64 2.71
N LEU A 555 -30.57 -13.21 2.46
CA LEU A 555 -29.86 -14.04 3.45
C LEU A 555 -29.34 -13.25 4.65
N MET A 556 -29.17 -11.93 4.51
CA MET A 556 -28.88 -11.02 5.64
C MET A 556 -30.07 -10.88 6.59
N SER A 557 -31.29 -10.84 6.07
CA SER A 557 -32.52 -10.76 6.89
C SER A 557 -32.99 -12.10 7.46
N GLU A 558 -32.59 -13.22 6.87
CA GLU A 558 -33.00 -14.57 7.29
C GLU A 558 -32.04 -15.19 8.33
N GLY A 559 -32.55 -16.02 9.25
CA GLY A 559 -31.75 -16.86 10.14
C GLY A 559 -32.45 -17.32 11.43
N ASP A 560 -32.18 -18.56 11.85
CA ASP A 560 -32.60 -19.06 13.16
C ASP A 560 -31.71 -18.51 14.27
N THR A 561 -32.34 -17.98 15.33
CA THR A 561 -31.66 -17.37 16.50
C THR A 561 -31.26 -18.40 17.56
N GLY A 562 -31.06 -19.66 17.16
CA GLY A 562 -30.78 -20.76 18.09
C GLY A 562 -29.36 -20.75 18.65
N ASP A 563 -28.41 -20.12 17.93
CA ASP A 563 -26.99 -20.15 18.25
C ASP A 563 -26.57 -18.91 19.04
N ARG A 564 -25.65 -19.05 20.01
CA ARG A 564 -25.08 -17.90 20.70
C ARG A 564 -24.09 -17.20 19.77
N PRO A 565 -24.16 -15.87 19.60
CA PRO A 565 -23.22 -15.17 18.73
C PRO A 565 -21.79 -15.27 19.30
N SER A 566 -20.86 -15.79 18.51
CA SER A 566 -19.41 -15.70 18.76
C SER A 566 -18.79 -14.81 17.68
N LEU A 567 -18.75 -13.50 17.96
CA LEU A 567 -18.14 -12.52 17.07
C LEU A 567 -16.63 -12.79 16.91
N GLY A 568 -15.95 -13.25 17.95
CA GLY A 568 -14.52 -13.55 17.90
C GLY A 568 -14.20 -14.70 16.96
N LEU A 569 -14.88 -15.84 17.13
CA LEU A 569 -14.76 -16.99 16.23
C LEU A 569 -15.10 -16.62 14.80
N SER A 570 -16.21 -15.90 14.59
CA SER A 570 -16.71 -15.57 13.26
C SER A 570 -15.84 -14.54 12.54
N THR A 571 -15.27 -13.58 13.28
CA THR A 571 -14.31 -12.61 12.73
C THR A 571 -13.00 -13.29 12.38
N PHE A 572 -12.47 -14.16 13.26
CA PHE A 572 -11.27 -14.94 12.97
C PHE A 572 -11.46 -15.83 11.72
N PHE A 573 -12.59 -16.52 11.64
CA PHE A 573 -12.95 -17.33 10.48
C PHE A 573 -13.08 -16.48 9.22
N GLY A 574 -13.76 -15.33 9.30
CA GLY A 574 -13.89 -14.40 8.18
C GLY A 574 -12.55 -13.84 7.68
N LEU A 575 -11.61 -13.52 8.58
CA LEU A 575 -10.25 -13.14 8.20
C LEU A 575 -9.55 -14.28 7.46
N SER A 576 -9.70 -15.52 7.93
CA SER A 576 -9.07 -16.70 7.29
C SER A 576 -9.53 -16.94 5.85
N GLU A 577 -10.79 -16.60 5.53
CA GLU A 577 -11.33 -16.66 4.17
C GLU A 577 -10.70 -15.64 3.22
N LEU A 578 -10.10 -14.57 3.74
CA LEU A 578 -9.47 -13.50 2.96
C LEU A 578 -7.95 -13.68 2.80
N VAL A 579 -7.29 -14.48 3.66
CA VAL A 579 -5.82 -14.61 3.66
C VAL A 579 -5.24 -15.02 2.30
N SER A 580 -5.89 -15.99 1.66
CA SER A 580 -5.45 -16.54 0.37
C SER A 580 -5.94 -15.77 -0.86
N GLU A 581 -6.80 -14.77 -0.66
CA GLU A 581 -7.34 -13.96 -1.75
C GLU A 581 -6.31 -12.95 -2.27
N ILE A 582 -6.44 -12.55 -3.54
CA ILE A 582 -5.54 -11.61 -4.23
C ILE A 582 -6.33 -10.35 -4.62
N GLY A 583 -5.72 -9.18 -4.41
CA GLY A 583 -6.35 -7.87 -4.59
C GLY A 583 -6.82 -7.27 -3.24
N PRO A 584 -7.47 -6.10 -3.26
CA PRO A 584 -7.99 -5.46 -2.06
C PRO A 584 -8.86 -6.40 -1.23
N ARG A 585 -8.69 -6.37 0.10
CA ARG A 585 -9.34 -7.29 1.05
C ARG A 585 -9.90 -6.52 2.24
N GLY A 586 -11.17 -6.75 2.55
CA GLY A 586 -11.82 -6.15 3.72
C GLY A 586 -12.83 -7.08 4.36
N LEU A 587 -12.84 -7.10 5.69
CA LEU A 587 -13.88 -7.73 6.49
C LEU A 587 -14.84 -6.64 6.99
N VAL A 588 -16.14 -6.87 6.87
CA VAL A 588 -17.17 -5.97 7.39
C VAL A 588 -17.97 -6.69 8.46
N LEU A 589 -17.86 -6.23 9.68
CA LEU A 589 -18.60 -6.73 10.83
C LEU A 589 -19.89 -5.91 10.97
N VAL A 590 -21.05 -6.57 10.91
CA VAL A 590 -22.36 -5.93 11.00
C VAL A 590 -22.98 -6.34 12.33
N VAL A 591 -23.08 -5.40 13.25
CA VAL A 591 -23.42 -5.65 14.66
C VAL A 591 -24.55 -4.77 15.14
N SER A 592 -25.35 -5.27 16.08
CA SER A 592 -26.24 -4.42 16.87
C SER A 592 -25.40 -3.35 17.57
N GLY A 593 -24.25 -3.79 18.10
CA GLY A 593 -23.25 -3.07 18.89
C GLY A 593 -23.53 -3.10 20.40
N ALA A 594 -24.51 -3.92 20.82
CA ALA A 594 -24.92 -4.11 22.21
C ALA A 594 -24.33 -5.38 22.82
N LEU A 595 -23.64 -6.18 22.00
CA LEU A 595 -22.99 -7.39 22.47
C LEU A 595 -21.71 -7.03 23.26
N PRO A 596 -21.52 -7.65 24.43
CA PRO A 596 -20.38 -7.35 25.29
C PRO A 596 -19.11 -8.05 24.78
N GLU A 597 -17.98 -7.68 25.37
CA GLU A 597 -16.65 -8.12 24.94
C GLU A 597 -16.48 -9.65 24.98
N GLU A 598 -17.19 -10.38 25.85
CA GLU A 598 -17.08 -11.84 25.95
C GLU A 598 -17.52 -12.57 24.69
N THR A 599 -18.33 -11.93 23.83
CA THR A 599 -18.70 -12.49 22.52
C THR A 599 -17.53 -12.57 21.55
N PHE A 600 -16.42 -11.89 21.85
CA PHE A 600 -15.14 -12.07 21.17
C PHE A 600 -14.36 -13.29 21.66
N ALA A 601 -14.79 -14.01 22.71
CA ALA A 601 -14.20 -15.32 23.00
C ALA A 601 -14.50 -16.33 21.86
N PRO A 602 -13.55 -17.21 21.49
CA PRO A 602 -12.24 -17.42 22.11
C PRO A 602 -11.11 -16.55 21.52
N TYR A 603 -11.39 -15.74 20.50
CA TYR A 603 -10.42 -14.87 19.83
C TYR A 603 -10.70 -13.41 20.16
N GLY A 604 -10.19 -12.97 21.33
CA GLY A 604 -10.33 -11.59 21.79
C GLY A 604 -9.79 -10.57 20.78
N ILE A 605 -10.13 -9.30 20.98
CA ILE A 605 -9.87 -8.22 20.01
C ILE A 605 -8.40 -8.11 19.63
N ASP A 606 -7.48 -8.18 20.61
CA ASP A 606 -6.05 -8.06 20.33
C ASP A 606 -5.57 -9.14 19.35
N LYS A 607 -6.05 -10.38 19.48
CA LYS A 607 -5.71 -11.47 18.58
C LYS A 607 -6.26 -11.23 17.17
N LEU A 608 -7.48 -10.72 17.06
CA LEU A 608 -8.08 -10.36 15.76
C LEU A 608 -7.33 -9.23 15.08
N VAL A 609 -6.98 -8.19 15.82
CA VAL A 609 -6.17 -7.05 15.34
C VAL A 609 -4.81 -7.54 14.88
N GLN A 610 -4.12 -8.36 15.68
CA GLN A 610 -2.82 -8.96 15.32
C GLN A 610 -2.93 -9.80 14.05
N TYR A 611 -3.96 -10.64 13.93
CA TYR A 611 -4.17 -11.46 12.75
C TYR A 611 -4.42 -10.61 11.50
N ALA A 612 -5.32 -9.63 11.60
CA ALA A 612 -5.64 -8.71 10.51
C ALA A 612 -4.41 -7.90 10.06
N ARG A 613 -3.61 -7.36 11.01
CA ARG A 613 -2.39 -6.61 10.72
C ARG A 613 -1.30 -7.47 10.08
N ALA A 614 -1.09 -8.70 10.57
CA ALA A 614 -0.12 -9.62 9.99
C ALA A 614 -0.44 -9.97 8.53
N GLN A 615 -1.73 -9.94 8.15
CA GLN A 615 -2.23 -10.23 6.80
C GLN A 615 -2.52 -8.98 5.95
N LYS A 616 -2.42 -7.78 6.54
CA LYS A 616 -2.84 -6.49 5.97
C LYS A 616 -4.28 -6.52 5.44
N ILE A 617 -5.21 -6.93 6.29
CA ILE A 617 -6.65 -6.95 6.02
C ILE A 617 -7.31 -5.92 6.94
N GLN A 618 -8.18 -5.06 6.39
CA GLN A 618 -8.95 -4.12 7.21
C GLN A 618 -10.17 -4.79 7.81
N ILE A 619 -10.49 -4.44 9.05
CA ILE A 619 -11.76 -4.75 9.68
C ILE A 619 -12.58 -3.46 9.78
N HIS A 620 -13.70 -3.40 9.07
CA HIS A 620 -14.68 -2.33 9.21
C HIS A 620 -15.83 -2.82 10.09
N VAL A 621 -16.44 -1.90 10.84
CA VAL A 621 -17.60 -2.20 11.69
C VAL A 621 -18.75 -1.30 11.30
N VAL A 622 -19.89 -1.89 10.97
CA VAL A 622 -21.18 -1.20 10.80
C VAL A 622 -22.03 -1.53 12.01
N SER A 623 -22.27 -0.52 12.85
CA SER A 623 -22.95 -0.66 14.13
C SER A 623 -24.28 0.11 14.18
N PHE A 624 -25.29 -0.49 14.82
CA PHE A 624 -26.58 0.15 15.10
C PHE A 624 -26.66 0.79 16.50
N GLU A 625 -25.57 0.78 17.27
CA GLU A 625 -25.56 1.14 18.71
C GLU A 625 -25.39 2.64 19.00
N GLN A 626 -25.80 3.01 20.21
CA GLN A 626 -25.64 4.34 20.84
C GLN A 626 -24.89 4.29 22.19
N ASP A 627 -24.37 3.12 22.62
CA ASP A 627 -23.62 2.94 23.87
C ASP A 627 -22.16 3.38 23.72
N ALA A 628 -21.66 4.21 24.64
CA ALA A 628 -20.36 4.84 24.53
C ALA A 628 -19.18 3.87 24.75
N GLU A 629 -19.28 2.90 25.66
CA GLU A 629 -18.18 1.98 25.99
C GLU A 629 -18.01 0.92 24.90
N LEU A 630 -19.11 0.30 24.46
CA LEU A 630 -19.05 -0.68 23.37
C LEU A 630 -18.69 -0.02 22.04
N THR A 631 -19.08 1.23 21.83
CA THR A 631 -18.64 1.99 20.66
C THR A 631 -17.11 2.09 20.61
N GLU A 632 -16.46 2.34 21.74
CA GLU A 632 -14.99 2.41 21.79
C GLU A 632 -14.35 1.04 21.51
N LEU A 633 -14.96 -0.04 22.01
CA LEU A 633 -14.52 -1.41 21.73
C LEU A 633 -14.48 -1.71 20.22
N TYR A 634 -15.60 -1.47 19.52
CA TYR A 634 -15.71 -1.71 18.07
C TYR A 634 -14.88 -0.73 17.25
N ARG A 635 -14.78 0.54 17.69
CA ARG A 635 -13.94 1.56 17.06
C ARG A 635 -12.47 1.17 17.13
N SER A 636 -12.01 0.77 18.31
CA SER A 636 -10.64 0.30 18.53
C SER A 636 -10.30 -0.89 17.63
N LEU A 637 -11.20 -1.88 17.50
CA LEU A 637 -11.02 -3.00 16.57
C LEU A 637 -10.83 -2.52 15.12
N ALA A 638 -11.66 -1.59 14.65
CA ALA A 638 -11.61 -1.10 13.28
C ALA A 638 -10.34 -0.26 13.02
N GLU A 639 -10.12 0.78 13.82
CA GLU A 639 -9.05 1.75 13.62
C GLU A 639 -7.65 1.12 13.77
N ARG A 640 -7.47 0.19 14.71
CA ARG A 640 -6.20 -0.54 14.89
C ARG A 640 -5.86 -1.46 13.71
N THR A 641 -6.79 -1.68 12.78
CA THR A 641 -6.60 -2.44 11.53
C THR A 641 -6.70 -1.57 10.28
N SER A 642 -6.66 -0.24 10.44
CA SER A 642 -6.87 0.74 9.37
C SER A 642 -8.25 0.66 8.70
N GLY A 643 -9.22 0.00 9.34
CA GLY A 643 -10.61 -0.01 8.93
C GLY A 643 -11.42 1.11 9.59
N GLU A 644 -12.71 1.14 9.30
CA GLU A 644 -13.60 2.22 9.76
C GLU A 644 -14.70 1.70 10.67
N TYR A 645 -14.97 2.45 11.74
CA TYR A 645 -16.22 2.34 12.48
C TYR A 645 -17.28 3.27 11.88
N LEU A 646 -18.41 2.68 11.52
CA LEU A 646 -19.52 3.31 10.82
C LEU A 646 -20.81 3.13 11.60
N ARG A 647 -21.56 4.21 11.76
CA ARG A 647 -22.94 4.13 12.23
C ARG A 647 -23.82 3.71 11.07
N ALA A 648 -24.72 2.75 11.29
CA ALA A 648 -25.55 2.14 10.26
C ALA A 648 -26.38 3.16 9.45
N PHE A 649 -26.83 4.25 10.07
CA PHE A 649 -27.66 5.27 9.42
C PHE A 649 -26.88 6.45 8.82
N ASP A 650 -25.54 6.35 8.80
CA ASP A 650 -24.70 7.29 8.05
C ASP A 650 -24.61 6.83 6.58
N GLU A 651 -25.65 7.14 5.80
CA GLU A 651 -25.79 6.67 4.42
C GLU A 651 -24.57 7.02 3.55
N THR A 652 -24.00 8.21 3.73
CA THR A 652 -22.84 8.67 2.96
C THR A 652 -21.62 7.81 3.26
N ARG A 653 -21.30 7.57 4.53
CA ARG A 653 -20.12 6.77 4.89
C ARG A 653 -20.30 5.29 4.55
N VAL A 654 -21.48 4.72 4.78
CA VAL A 654 -21.77 3.32 4.42
C VAL A 654 -21.71 3.10 2.91
N LYS A 655 -22.21 4.04 2.11
CA LYS A 655 -22.08 4.00 0.64
C LYS A 655 -20.62 4.00 0.18
N ASN A 656 -19.74 4.72 0.88
CA ASN A 656 -18.32 4.82 0.52
C ASN A 656 -17.49 3.61 0.96
N LEU A 657 -18.04 2.71 1.78
CA LEU A 657 -17.31 1.57 2.35
C LEU A 657 -16.69 0.64 1.28
N TYR A 658 -17.41 0.34 0.19
CA TYR A 658 -16.85 -0.47 -0.92
C TYR A 658 -15.61 0.20 -1.52
N SER A 659 -15.70 1.50 -1.80
CA SER A 659 -14.61 2.28 -2.35
C SER A 659 -13.43 2.39 -1.38
N ASN A 660 -13.69 2.50 -0.08
CA ASN A 660 -12.65 2.58 0.94
C ASN A 660 -11.88 1.25 1.10
N ILE A 661 -12.57 0.11 1.08
CA ILE A 661 -11.92 -1.22 1.04
C ILE A 661 -11.04 -1.32 -0.21
N ARG A 662 -11.58 -0.93 -1.38
CA ARG A 662 -10.89 -1.03 -2.67
C ARG A 662 -9.65 -0.12 -2.77
N LYS A 663 -9.62 1.02 -2.10
CA LYS A 663 -8.47 1.96 -2.08
C LYS A 663 -7.22 1.37 -1.42
N HIS A 664 -7.37 0.36 -0.57
CA HIS A 664 -6.25 -0.29 0.09
C HIS A 664 -5.73 -1.44 -0.78
N GLU A 665 -4.75 -1.10 -1.62
CA GLU A 665 -4.14 -2.01 -2.57
C GLU A 665 -3.45 -3.21 -1.89
N ASP A 666 -3.46 -4.33 -2.59
CA ASP A 666 -2.67 -5.50 -2.23
C ASP A 666 -1.20 -5.28 -2.62
N ASN A 667 -0.39 -4.85 -1.66
CA ASN A 667 1.01 -4.45 -1.86
C ASN A 667 2.00 -5.63 -1.86
N ARG A 668 1.53 -6.84 -2.18
CA ARG A 668 2.40 -7.99 -2.39
C ARG A 668 3.01 -7.95 -3.79
N TYR A 669 4.10 -8.66 -3.96
CA TYR A 669 4.77 -8.90 -5.23
C TYR A 669 4.68 -10.39 -5.56
N ILE A 670 4.36 -10.71 -6.82
CA ILE A 670 4.53 -12.05 -7.36
C ILE A 670 5.87 -12.07 -8.06
N ILE A 671 6.77 -12.91 -7.56
CA ILE A 671 8.08 -13.13 -8.16
C ILE A 671 8.11 -14.52 -8.75
N THR A 672 8.42 -14.64 -10.04
CA THR A 672 8.55 -15.93 -10.72
C THR A 672 9.95 -16.16 -11.25
N TYR A 673 10.48 -17.37 -11.07
CA TYR A 673 11.78 -17.78 -11.59
C TYR A 673 11.80 -19.27 -11.93
N ASP A 674 12.73 -19.67 -12.80
CA ASP A 674 13.00 -21.08 -13.09
C ASP A 674 13.94 -21.64 -12.01
N SER A 675 13.48 -22.65 -11.28
CA SER A 675 14.24 -23.35 -10.23
C SER A 675 15.47 -24.05 -10.79
N LEU A 676 16.56 -24.07 -10.02
CA LEU A 676 17.75 -24.89 -10.33
C LEU A 676 17.60 -26.33 -9.83
N ALA A 677 16.68 -26.57 -8.90
CA ALA A 677 16.39 -27.89 -8.38
C ALA A 677 15.74 -28.81 -9.42
N ASP A 678 16.12 -30.09 -9.37
CA ASP A 678 15.60 -31.19 -10.17
C ASP A 678 15.12 -32.34 -9.27
N ASP A 679 14.67 -33.43 -9.88
CA ASP A 679 14.20 -34.63 -9.18
C ASP A 679 15.24 -35.23 -8.21
N ALA A 680 16.54 -35.00 -8.42
CA ALA A 680 17.57 -35.50 -7.51
C ALA A 680 17.52 -34.80 -6.14
N LEU A 681 16.86 -33.64 -6.04
CA LEU A 681 16.66 -32.89 -4.79
C LEU A 681 15.28 -33.10 -4.17
N ARG A 682 14.46 -34.05 -4.66
CA ARG A 682 13.10 -34.32 -4.16
C ARG A 682 12.99 -34.55 -2.66
N ASP A 683 13.98 -35.20 -2.07
CA ASP A 683 14.05 -35.49 -0.64
C ASP A 683 14.77 -34.40 0.18
N ARG A 684 15.22 -33.33 -0.46
CA ARG A 684 15.98 -32.24 0.15
C ARG A 684 15.16 -30.96 0.15
N TYR A 685 15.30 -30.19 1.23
CA TYR A 685 14.76 -28.85 1.27
C TYR A 685 15.63 -27.93 0.44
N VAL A 686 14.98 -27.17 -0.42
CA VAL A 686 15.57 -26.13 -1.26
C VAL A 686 15.34 -24.81 -0.54
N ASP A 687 16.42 -24.20 -0.06
CA ASP A 687 16.37 -22.89 0.59
C ASP A 687 16.24 -21.78 -0.46
N VAL A 688 15.37 -20.81 -0.17
CA VAL A 688 15.10 -19.66 -1.04
C VAL A 688 15.26 -18.39 -0.23
N ARG A 689 16.19 -17.54 -0.65
CA ARG A 689 16.40 -16.20 -0.08
C ARG A 689 16.01 -15.13 -1.08
N VAL A 690 15.24 -14.15 -0.61
CA VAL A 690 14.85 -12.95 -1.36
C VAL A 690 15.50 -11.74 -0.70
N GLU A 691 16.37 -11.06 -1.42
CA GLU A 691 16.99 -9.81 -0.99
C GLU A 691 16.35 -8.65 -1.72
N VAL A 692 15.96 -7.61 -0.99
CA VAL A 692 15.43 -6.36 -1.55
C VAL A 692 16.41 -5.24 -1.21
N HIS A 693 16.79 -4.45 -2.20
CA HIS A 693 17.67 -3.28 -2.06
C HIS A 693 16.96 -2.06 -2.65
N PHE A 694 16.65 -1.06 -1.83
CA PHE A 694 15.90 0.12 -2.25
C PHE A 694 16.41 1.39 -1.58
N GLN A 695 16.82 2.39 -2.36
CA GLN A 695 17.22 3.73 -1.88
C GLN A 695 18.13 3.75 -0.63
N ASN A 696 19.16 2.90 -0.59
CA ASN A 696 20.15 2.71 0.50
C ASN A 696 19.72 1.84 1.69
N THR A 697 18.50 1.31 1.69
CA THR A 697 18.12 0.27 2.65
C THR A 697 18.05 -1.09 1.96
N SER A 698 18.20 -2.14 2.77
CA SER A 698 18.08 -3.51 2.29
C SER A 698 17.35 -4.36 3.32
N GLY A 699 16.77 -5.46 2.85
CA GLY A 699 16.13 -6.45 3.71
C GLY A 699 16.19 -7.84 3.10
N VAL A 700 16.03 -8.85 3.95
CA VAL A 700 16.14 -10.24 3.56
C VAL A 700 14.93 -11.03 4.03
N GLY A 701 14.27 -11.69 3.08
CA GLY A 701 13.23 -12.68 3.33
C GLY A 701 13.75 -14.07 3.02
N ASP A 702 13.37 -15.04 3.84
CA ASP A 702 13.71 -16.45 3.67
C ASP A 702 12.45 -17.31 3.50
N ALA A 703 12.58 -18.38 2.71
CA ALA A 703 11.57 -19.39 2.44
C ALA A 703 12.25 -20.65 1.91
N GLY A 704 11.46 -21.61 1.47
CA GLY A 704 11.96 -22.77 0.77
C GLY A 704 10.88 -23.78 0.48
N PHE A 705 11.26 -24.84 -0.22
CA PHE A 705 10.33 -25.84 -0.74
C PHE A 705 10.98 -27.23 -0.87
N PHE A 706 10.14 -28.22 -1.18
CA PHE A 706 10.58 -29.53 -1.67
C PHE A 706 10.15 -29.65 -3.12
N VAL A 707 10.99 -30.28 -3.95
CA VAL A 707 10.64 -30.53 -5.36
C VAL A 707 9.39 -31.41 -5.41
N PRO A 708 8.33 -30.99 -6.13
CA PRO A 708 7.10 -31.77 -6.24
C PRO A 708 7.37 -33.09 -6.98
N ALA A 709 6.49 -34.06 -6.78
CA ALA A 709 6.51 -35.27 -7.60
C ALA A 709 6.06 -34.95 -9.03
N GLU A 710 6.70 -35.50 -10.06
CA GLU A 710 6.06 -35.61 -11.38
C GLU A 710 4.74 -36.40 -11.21
N GLU A 711 3.62 -35.81 -11.62
CA GLU A 711 2.28 -36.44 -11.62
C GLU A 711 2.10 -37.45 -12.75
#